data_AF-A0AAE4JKM3-F1
#
_entry.id   AF-A0AAE4JKM3-F1
#
_cell.length_a   1.000
_cell.length_b   1.000
_cell.length_c   1.000
_cell.angle_alpha   90.00
_cell.angle_beta   90.00
_cell.angle_gamma   90.00
#
_symmetry.space_group_name_H-M   'P 1'
#
loop_
_entity.id
_entity.type
_entity.pdbx_description
1 polymer ?
#
loop_
_entity_poly.entity_id
_entity_poly.type
_entity_poly.pdbx_seq_one_letter_code
_entity_poly.pdbx_strand_id
1 'polypeptide(L)'
;MSSADETLERIKAQVEEETPDDIEIESVAFEGPELVIYTPDAQTVADRDGIVRNLAQTLRKRINVRPTQEALVPPNEAEARIRKTIPEDAGVQNLDFDRETGEVFIEAEKPGRVIGRHGATLDEISASVGWTPEVVRTPPMESSTVSNVRNYLKQEREERRDILQRVGRQINRPTSADEDWVRLTTLGCCREVGRASFILSTPESRILIDCGDKPGAEGEVPYLQAPEALAAGPNSLDAVVLTHAHLDHSALIPILFKYGYDGPIYTTAPTRDLMGLLQLDYLDVASKEGRTPPYESQQVRDALKHTIPLEFGNVTDIAPDIKLTMHNAGHILGSAVCHFHIGEGRYNVAFSGDIHYKDTRLLDGAVNDFPRVETLVLESTYGGKNDYQTDQSDSERVLRDVINDAYEKEGKILIPAFAVGRSQELMLVLEEAMRKGDIPTMPVYLDGMIREATAIHTAYPEYLRDDLRQRILYEDENPFLAEQFAQVDGGDEMRRDITDDEPAIILTTSGMVTGGPVMSWLRLLGSDPDNTMVFVGYQAEGTLGRQIQRGQDEITLGDTSGPRAERVSLKMGVETVDGFSGHADRQGLESFVETMHPRPEKILCVHGDESSTNQLSSALYQNFNMRTHNPKNLETFRLS
;
A
#
# COMPACT_ATOMS: atom_id res chain seq x y z
N MET A 1 17.53 -8.68 34.30
CA MET A 1 16.93 -7.64 33.45
C MET A 1 17.50 -7.85 32.05
N SER A 2 16.68 -7.75 31.00
CA SER A 2 17.24 -7.70 29.65
C SER A 2 17.99 -6.37 29.45
N SER A 3 18.92 -6.30 28.51
CA SER A 3 19.63 -5.05 28.19
C SER A 3 18.69 -3.93 27.71
N ALA A 4 17.53 -4.29 27.16
CA ALA A 4 16.47 -3.35 26.82
C ALA A 4 15.77 -2.79 28.07
N ASP A 5 15.57 -3.59 29.12
CA ASP A 5 14.98 -3.12 30.38
C ASP A 5 15.92 -2.14 31.10
N GLU A 6 17.23 -2.38 31.07
CA GLU A 6 18.23 -1.43 31.59
C GLU A 6 18.21 -0.10 30.81
N THR A 7 18.00 -0.18 29.50
CA THR A 7 17.84 1.00 28.65
C THR A 7 16.55 1.76 28.98
N LEU A 8 15.46 1.05 29.21
CA LEU A 8 14.17 1.63 29.60
C LEU A 8 14.24 2.30 30.97
N GLU A 9 14.86 1.68 31.97
CA GLU A 9 15.07 2.28 33.30
C GLU A 9 15.89 3.57 33.23
N ARG A 10 16.94 3.59 32.40
CA ARG A 10 17.73 4.81 32.18
C ARG A 10 16.88 5.91 31.52
N ILE A 11 16.07 5.57 30.52
CA ILE A 11 15.18 6.54 29.88
C ILE A 11 14.13 7.03 30.85
N LYS A 12 13.54 6.15 31.67
CA LYS A 12 12.57 6.53 32.70
C LYS A 12 13.14 7.56 33.67
N ALA A 13 14.34 7.30 34.21
CA ALA A 13 15.01 8.24 35.10
C ALA A 13 15.26 9.61 34.43
N GLN A 14 15.59 9.61 33.14
CA GLN A 14 15.78 10.84 32.37
C GLN A 14 14.46 11.58 32.09
N VAL A 15 13.37 10.85 31.82
CA VAL A 15 12.03 11.43 31.70
C VAL A 15 11.62 12.10 33.01
N GLU A 16 11.84 11.44 34.15
CA GLU A 16 11.54 11.98 35.47
C GLU A 16 12.39 13.23 35.80
N GLU A 17 13.66 13.28 35.38
CA GLU A 17 14.54 14.44 35.61
C GLU A 17 14.15 15.68 34.77
N GLU A 18 13.72 15.47 33.53
CA GLU A 18 13.36 16.55 32.59
C GLU A 18 11.90 16.99 32.72
N THR A 19 11.08 16.21 33.43
CA THR A 19 9.66 16.54 33.68
C THR A 19 9.54 17.39 34.95
N PRO A 20 8.75 18.49 34.94
CA PRO A 20 8.52 19.28 36.15
C PRO A 20 7.97 18.48 37.33
N ASP A 21 8.41 18.82 38.56
CA ASP A 21 7.99 18.15 39.81
C ASP A 21 6.47 18.15 40.07
N ASP A 22 5.71 19.01 39.39
CA ASP A 22 4.25 19.10 39.50
C ASP A 22 3.48 18.12 38.59
N ILE A 23 4.19 17.30 37.82
CA ILE A 23 3.62 16.31 36.90
C ILE A 23 4.02 14.90 37.36
N GLU A 24 3.04 14.04 37.59
CA GLU A 24 3.31 12.65 37.97
C GLU A 24 3.54 11.77 36.73
N ILE A 25 4.62 11.00 36.71
CA ILE A 25 4.88 9.98 35.69
C ILE A 25 4.71 8.60 36.34
N GLU A 26 3.72 7.83 35.89
CA GLU A 26 3.44 6.51 36.45
C GLU A 26 4.38 5.45 35.87
N SER A 27 4.47 5.40 34.54
CA SER A 27 5.30 4.42 33.85
C SER A 27 5.74 4.89 32.45
N VAL A 28 6.79 4.24 31.95
CA VAL A 28 7.34 4.46 30.62
C VAL A 28 7.51 3.10 29.95
N ALA A 29 7.09 2.97 28.71
CA ALA A 29 7.19 1.74 27.93
C ALA A 29 7.65 2.03 26.51
N PHE A 30 8.33 1.06 25.89
CA PHE A 30 8.48 1.05 24.44
C PHE A 30 7.28 0.32 23.84
N GLU A 31 6.61 0.92 22.87
CA GLU A 31 5.52 0.29 22.12
C GLU A 31 5.73 0.54 20.63
N GLY A 32 6.15 -0.51 19.91
CA GLY A 32 6.58 -0.40 18.52
C GLY A 32 7.75 0.59 18.42
N PRO A 33 7.71 1.54 17.46
CA PRO A 33 8.75 2.54 17.31
C PRO A 33 8.66 3.71 18.32
N GLU A 34 7.66 3.73 19.21
CA GLU A 34 7.39 4.87 20.08
C GLU A 34 7.83 4.62 21.53
N LEU A 35 8.20 5.71 22.21
CA LEU A 35 8.30 5.77 23.66
C LEU A 35 6.98 6.30 24.22
N VAL A 36 6.27 5.46 24.97
CA VAL A 36 4.99 5.80 25.58
C VAL A 36 5.21 6.19 27.04
N ILE A 37 4.70 7.36 27.42
CA ILE A 37 4.73 7.88 28.79
C ILE A 37 3.31 7.86 29.34
N TYR A 38 3.07 7.09 30.40
CA TYR A 38 1.78 7.02 31.08
C TYR A 38 1.75 7.98 32.28
N THR A 39 0.78 8.88 32.30
CA THR A 39 0.62 9.90 33.36
C THR A 39 -0.86 10.22 33.61
N PRO A 40 -1.30 10.45 34.87
CA PRO A 40 -2.65 10.94 35.14
C PRO A 40 -2.87 12.37 34.61
N ASP A 41 -1.79 13.12 34.36
CA ASP A 41 -1.79 14.51 33.90
C ASP A 41 -1.52 14.63 32.39
N ALA A 42 -1.91 13.62 31.60
CA ALA A 42 -1.59 13.54 30.16
C ALA A 42 -1.94 14.81 29.37
N GLN A 43 -3.11 15.39 29.63
CA GLN A 43 -3.53 16.64 28.97
C GLN A 43 -2.62 17.82 29.36
N THR A 44 -2.24 17.93 30.64
CA THR A 44 -1.32 18.96 31.12
C THR A 44 0.05 18.82 30.45
N VAL A 45 0.54 17.59 30.28
CA VAL A 45 1.82 17.32 29.59
C VAL A 45 1.73 17.67 28.11
N ALA A 46 0.61 17.36 27.45
CA ALA A 46 0.37 17.68 26.05
C ALA A 46 0.25 19.18 25.79
N ASP A 47 -0.47 19.90 26.65
CA ASP A 47 -0.77 21.34 26.49
C ASP A 47 0.37 22.25 26.97
N ARG A 48 1.20 21.78 27.90
CA ARG A 48 2.28 22.59 28.47
C ARG A 48 3.43 22.69 27.48
N ASP A 49 3.48 23.85 26.83
CA ASP A 49 4.47 24.21 25.82
C ASP A 49 5.89 23.74 26.18
N GLY A 50 6.42 22.86 25.31
CA GLY A 50 7.82 22.48 25.30
C GLY A 50 8.18 21.16 25.99
N ILE A 51 7.34 20.57 26.85
CA ILE A 51 7.72 19.35 27.59
C ILE A 51 7.97 18.18 26.63
N VAL A 52 6.95 17.77 25.87
CA VAL A 52 7.06 16.65 24.92
C VAL A 52 8.14 16.91 23.88
N ARG A 53 8.24 18.16 23.40
CA ARG A 53 9.26 18.57 22.43
C ARG A 53 10.68 18.45 22.98
N ASN A 54 10.92 18.91 24.21
CA ASN A 54 12.23 18.86 24.85
C ASN A 54 12.61 17.40 25.12
N LEU A 55 11.70 16.60 25.67
CA LEU A 55 11.91 15.17 25.89
C LEU A 55 12.25 14.46 24.57
N ALA A 56 11.50 14.71 23.49
CA ALA A 56 11.74 14.09 22.20
C ALA A 56 13.11 14.48 21.60
N GLN A 57 13.53 15.74 21.78
CA GLN A 57 14.84 16.22 21.33
C GLN A 57 15.99 15.62 22.15
N THR A 58 15.84 15.57 23.47
CA THR A 58 16.86 15.05 24.38
C THR A 58 17.03 13.55 24.23
N LEU A 59 15.92 12.80 24.15
CA LEU A 59 15.92 11.35 24.01
C LEU A 59 16.13 10.89 22.56
N ARG A 60 15.95 11.80 21.58
CA ARG A 60 15.96 11.52 20.13
C ARG A 60 14.99 10.39 19.75
N LYS A 61 13.81 10.37 20.38
CA LYS A 61 12.76 9.37 20.18
C LYS A 61 11.42 10.04 19.94
N ARG A 62 10.53 9.35 19.22
CA ARG A 62 9.13 9.73 19.14
C ARG A 62 8.46 9.43 20.47
N ILE A 63 7.80 10.42 21.05
CA ILE A 63 7.16 10.32 22.36
C ILE A 63 5.65 10.43 22.16
N ASN A 64 4.94 9.51 22.79
CA ASN A 64 3.50 9.51 22.88
C ASN A 64 3.12 9.55 24.38
N VAL A 65 2.22 10.46 24.75
CA VAL A 65 1.82 10.64 26.15
C VAL A 65 0.39 10.14 26.29
N ARG A 66 0.17 9.20 27.20
CA ARG A 66 -1.12 8.55 27.40
C ARG A 66 -1.63 8.72 28.83
N PRO A 67 -2.95 8.88 28.99
CA PRO A 67 -3.59 8.90 30.30
C PRO A 67 -3.45 7.53 30.99
N THR A 68 -3.36 7.53 32.31
CA THR A 68 -3.40 6.30 33.11
C THR A 68 -4.84 5.80 33.22
N GLN A 69 -5.03 4.49 33.38
CA GLN A 69 -6.39 3.91 33.41
C GLN A 69 -7.27 4.49 34.52
N GLU A 70 -6.67 4.93 35.63
CA GLU A 70 -7.38 5.54 36.76
C GLU A 70 -7.88 6.96 36.46
N ALA A 71 -7.25 7.66 35.51
CA ALA A 71 -7.64 9.00 35.08
C ALA A 71 -8.81 8.98 34.05
N LEU A 72 -9.14 7.82 33.50
CA LEU A 72 -10.16 7.67 32.47
C LEU A 72 -11.59 7.56 33.04
N VAL A 73 -12.49 8.40 32.55
CA VAL A 73 -13.93 8.29 32.85
C VAL A 73 -14.47 6.98 32.25
N PRO A 74 -15.35 6.23 32.95
CA PRO A 74 -15.92 4.99 32.40
C PRO A 74 -16.58 5.20 31.02
N PRO A 75 -16.39 4.30 30.04
CA PRO A 75 -16.86 4.47 28.65
C PRO A 75 -18.32 4.91 28.51
N ASN A 76 -19.24 4.33 29.28
CA ASN A 76 -20.67 4.68 29.23
C ASN A 76 -20.93 6.15 29.64
N GLU A 77 -20.18 6.66 30.62
CA GLU A 77 -20.26 8.07 31.04
C GLU A 77 -19.50 8.98 30.08
N ALA A 78 -18.34 8.52 29.59
CA ALA A 78 -17.52 9.25 28.63
C ALA A 78 -18.28 9.45 27.31
N GLU A 79 -18.97 8.43 26.80
CA GLU A 79 -19.81 8.52 25.59
C GLU A 79 -20.87 9.64 25.72
N ALA A 80 -21.58 9.69 26.84
CA ALA A 80 -22.60 10.71 27.07
C ALA A 80 -22.01 12.13 27.12
N ARG A 81 -20.80 12.29 27.67
CA ARG A 81 -20.08 13.58 27.69
C ARG A 81 -19.60 13.96 26.30
N ILE A 82 -18.93 13.04 25.59
CA ILE A 82 -18.41 13.26 24.24
C ILE A 82 -19.53 13.65 23.28
N ARG A 83 -20.64 12.90 23.25
CA ARG A 83 -21.80 13.23 22.39
C ARG A 83 -22.44 14.57 22.70
N LYS A 84 -22.29 15.09 23.93
CA LYS A 84 -22.78 16.41 24.32
C LYS A 84 -21.82 17.54 23.92
N THR A 85 -20.52 17.26 23.91
CA THR A 85 -19.48 18.21 23.49
C THR A 85 -19.46 18.39 21.98
N ILE A 86 -19.65 17.31 21.23
CA ILE A 86 -19.62 17.33 19.76
C ILE A 86 -20.93 17.92 19.20
N PRO A 87 -20.87 18.85 18.22
CA PRO A 87 -22.05 19.34 17.52
C PRO A 87 -22.85 18.23 16.81
N GLU A 88 -24.19 18.26 16.88
CA GLU A 88 -25.05 17.25 16.23
C GLU A 88 -24.82 17.17 14.70
N ASP A 89 -24.48 18.29 14.05
CA ASP A 89 -24.20 18.35 12.61
C ASP A 89 -22.87 17.69 12.21
N ALA A 90 -22.07 17.20 13.18
CA ALA A 90 -20.87 16.41 12.92
C ALA A 90 -21.19 14.99 12.41
N GLY A 91 -22.40 14.47 12.68
CA GLY A 91 -22.82 13.15 12.24
C GLY A 91 -22.00 12.02 12.86
N VAL A 92 -21.85 11.99 14.20
CA VAL A 92 -21.11 10.93 14.92
C VAL A 92 -21.90 9.62 14.88
N GLN A 93 -21.37 8.64 14.17
CA GLN A 93 -21.96 7.32 13.99
C GLN A 93 -21.58 6.38 15.14
N ASN A 94 -20.30 6.38 15.53
CA ASN A 94 -19.76 5.40 16.49
C ASN A 94 -18.66 6.00 17.37
N LEU A 95 -18.55 5.46 18.59
CA LEU A 95 -17.51 5.77 19.57
C LEU A 95 -16.92 4.45 20.07
N ASP A 96 -15.64 4.23 19.82
CA ASP A 96 -14.94 3.01 20.24
C ASP A 96 -13.82 3.34 21.20
N PHE A 97 -13.87 2.75 22.40
CA PHE A 97 -12.97 3.05 23.50
C PHE A 97 -11.90 1.97 23.63
N ASP A 98 -10.63 2.37 23.54
CA ASP A 98 -9.47 1.51 23.79
C ASP A 98 -8.89 1.76 25.19
N ARG A 99 -9.33 0.97 26.17
CA ARG A 99 -8.88 1.12 27.57
C ARG A 99 -7.39 0.91 27.76
N GLU A 100 -6.73 0.20 26.85
CA GLU A 100 -5.31 -0.12 26.99
C GLU A 100 -4.44 1.06 26.56
N THR A 101 -4.85 1.79 25.52
CA THR A 101 -4.15 3.01 25.06
C THR A 101 -4.72 4.29 25.67
N GLY A 102 -5.92 4.23 26.25
CA GLY A 102 -6.65 5.40 26.73
C GLY A 102 -7.20 6.27 25.60
N GLU A 103 -7.35 5.72 24.40
CA GLU A 103 -7.84 6.42 23.22
C GLU A 103 -9.33 6.15 22.97
N VAL A 104 -10.04 7.16 22.44
CA VAL A 104 -11.42 7.01 21.95
C VAL A 104 -11.49 7.36 20.47
N PHE A 105 -11.83 6.36 19.65
CA PHE A 105 -12.02 6.53 18.21
C PHE A 105 -13.43 7.05 17.93
N ILE A 106 -13.50 8.24 17.34
CA ILE A 106 -14.74 8.96 17.05
C ILE A 106 -15.01 8.89 15.55
N GLU A 107 -15.93 8.02 15.13
CA GLU A 107 -16.33 7.90 13.72
C GLU A 107 -17.44 8.91 13.40
N ALA A 108 -17.13 9.86 12.53
CA ALA A 108 -18.05 10.94 12.17
C ALA A 108 -18.04 11.25 10.66
N GLU A 109 -19.20 11.65 10.13
CA GLU A 109 -19.34 12.11 8.74
C GLU A 109 -18.51 13.38 8.47
N LYS A 110 -18.46 14.30 9.44
CA LYS A 110 -17.73 15.57 9.34
C LYS A 110 -16.68 15.70 10.45
N PRO A 111 -15.51 15.05 10.31
CA PRO A 111 -14.42 15.10 11.30
C PRO A 111 -14.03 16.50 11.75
N GLY A 112 -13.98 17.47 10.83
CA GLY A 112 -13.62 18.85 11.17
C GLY A 112 -14.56 19.52 12.19
N ARG A 113 -15.82 19.05 12.29
CA ARG A 113 -16.77 19.49 13.32
C ARG A 113 -16.52 18.86 14.68
N VAL A 114 -16.00 17.63 14.71
CA VAL A 114 -15.53 16.94 15.92
C VAL A 114 -14.24 17.57 16.43
N ILE A 115 -13.31 17.92 15.52
CA ILE A 115 -12.02 18.51 15.89
C ILE A 115 -12.20 19.93 16.46
N GLY A 116 -13.12 20.71 15.87
CA GLY A 116 -13.33 22.10 16.24
C GLY A 116 -12.23 23.03 15.71
N ARG A 117 -12.36 24.33 15.96
CA ARG A 117 -11.38 25.31 15.48
C ARG A 117 -10.08 25.17 16.30
N HIS A 118 -8.98 24.91 15.63
CA HIS A 118 -7.66 24.69 16.24
C HIS A 118 -7.65 23.56 17.29
N GLY A 119 -8.49 22.52 17.13
CA GLY A 119 -8.50 21.38 18.05
C GLY A 119 -9.29 21.60 19.35
N ALA A 120 -9.88 22.77 19.57
CA ALA A 120 -10.51 23.13 20.84
C ALA A 120 -11.59 22.14 21.32
N THR A 121 -12.30 21.46 20.41
CA THR A 121 -13.31 20.46 20.78
C THR A 121 -12.66 19.14 21.21
N LEU A 122 -11.51 18.76 20.63
CA LEU A 122 -10.73 17.62 21.11
C LEU A 122 -10.16 17.89 22.49
N ASP A 123 -9.60 19.08 22.72
CA ASP A 123 -9.06 19.47 24.02
C ASP A 123 -10.16 19.45 25.10
N GLU A 124 -11.37 19.92 24.75
CA GLU A 124 -12.53 19.85 25.65
C GLU A 124 -12.96 18.40 25.93
N ILE A 125 -12.94 17.53 24.91
CA ILE A 125 -13.19 16.09 25.09
C ILE A 125 -12.16 15.51 26.04
N SER A 126 -10.87 15.63 25.75
CA SER A 126 -9.77 15.10 26.58
C SER A 126 -9.86 15.60 28.02
N ALA A 127 -10.08 16.90 28.23
CA ALA A 127 -10.21 17.48 29.56
C ALA A 127 -11.45 16.98 30.32
N SER A 128 -12.52 16.63 29.62
CA SER A 128 -13.81 16.22 30.23
C SER A 128 -13.90 14.73 30.57
N VAL A 129 -13.20 13.88 29.81
CA VAL A 129 -13.27 12.41 29.93
C VAL A 129 -11.94 11.73 30.22
N GLY A 130 -10.81 12.43 30.06
CA GLY A 130 -9.45 11.90 30.22
C GLY A 130 -8.95 11.07 29.03
N TRP A 131 -9.84 10.65 28.13
CA TRP A 131 -9.52 9.88 26.93
C TRP A 131 -8.90 10.74 25.84
N THR A 132 -7.91 10.22 25.13
CA THR A 132 -7.33 10.86 23.94
C THR A 132 -8.25 10.63 22.73
N PRO A 133 -8.86 11.66 22.14
CA PRO A 133 -9.80 11.51 21.04
C PRO A 133 -9.08 11.37 19.70
N GLU A 134 -9.34 10.26 19.01
CA GLU A 134 -8.88 9.98 17.65
C GLU A 134 -10.05 10.08 16.68
N VAL A 135 -10.08 11.10 15.84
CA VAL A 135 -11.22 11.33 14.94
C VAL A 135 -11.03 10.58 13.63
N VAL A 136 -11.97 9.70 13.32
CA VAL A 136 -12.00 8.92 12.09
C VAL A 136 -13.19 9.34 11.25
N ARG A 137 -13.00 9.47 9.93
CA ARG A 137 -14.12 9.77 9.03
C ARG A 137 -14.97 8.53 8.79
N THR A 138 -16.30 8.69 8.75
CA THR A 138 -17.20 7.71 8.17
C THR A 138 -17.00 7.70 6.64
N PRO A 139 -16.49 6.60 6.05
CA PRO A 139 -16.24 6.55 4.61
C PRO A 139 -17.54 6.74 3.80
N PRO A 140 -17.52 7.47 2.67
CA PRO A 140 -18.67 7.60 1.79
C PRO A 140 -19.18 6.26 1.22
N MET A 141 -18.26 5.30 1.03
CA MET A 141 -18.57 3.94 0.62
C MET A 141 -18.19 2.99 1.75
N GLU A 142 -19.13 2.15 2.18
CA GLU A 142 -18.80 1.08 3.12
C GLU A 142 -17.80 0.09 2.48
N SER A 143 -16.67 -0.10 3.16
CA SER A 143 -15.71 -1.15 2.84
C SER A 143 -15.83 -2.27 3.87
N SER A 144 -16.16 -3.46 3.39
CA SER A 144 -16.20 -4.66 4.23
C SER A 144 -14.81 -5.01 4.73
N THR A 145 -13.77 -4.78 3.91
CA THR A 145 -12.36 -5.01 4.25
C THR A 145 -11.90 -4.10 5.39
N VAL A 146 -12.07 -2.78 5.25
CA VAL A 146 -11.67 -1.81 6.29
C VAL A 146 -12.38 -2.15 7.59
N SER A 147 -13.68 -2.42 7.53
CA SER A 147 -14.47 -2.79 8.70
C SER A 147 -13.96 -4.07 9.36
N ASN A 148 -13.68 -5.11 8.56
CA ASN A 148 -13.16 -6.38 9.05
C ASN A 148 -11.76 -6.25 9.66
N VAL A 149 -10.86 -5.51 9.00
CA VAL A 149 -9.50 -5.25 9.51
C VAL A 149 -9.57 -4.49 10.82
N ARG A 150 -10.34 -3.39 10.87
CA ARG A 150 -10.53 -2.60 12.11
C ARG A 150 -11.11 -3.46 13.22
N ASN A 151 -12.18 -4.21 12.95
CA ASN A 151 -12.82 -5.07 13.95
C ASN A 151 -11.89 -6.19 14.45
N TYR A 152 -11.10 -6.78 13.56
CA TYR A 152 -10.11 -7.79 13.92
C TYR A 152 -9.02 -7.17 14.81
N LEU A 153 -8.45 -6.02 14.43
CA LEU A 153 -7.44 -5.34 15.25
C LEU A 153 -7.98 -4.91 16.61
N LYS A 154 -9.27 -4.53 16.70
CA LYS A 154 -9.96 -4.25 17.97
C LYS A 154 -10.05 -5.48 18.86
N GLN A 155 -10.35 -6.65 18.28
CA GLN A 155 -10.42 -7.92 19.02
C GLN A 155 -9.05 -8.35 19.55
N GLU A 156 -7.98 -8.07 18.78
CA GLU A 156 -6.61 -8.48 19.09
C GLU A 156 -5.79 -7.40 19.83
N ARG A 157 -6.43 -6.36 20.41
CA ARG A 157 -5.74 -5.23 21.07
C ARG A 157 -4.73 -5.66 22.13
N GLU A 158 -5.11 -6.62 22.99
CA GLU A 158 -4.25 -7.12 24.06
C GLU A 158 -2.99 -7.79 23.52
N GLU A 159 -3.14 -8.73 22.58
CA GLU A 159 -2.00 -9.42 21.96
C GLU A 159 -1.15 -8.44 21.14
N ARG A 160 -1.78 -7.50 20.43
CA ARG A 160 -1.09 -6.47 19.65
C ARG A 160 -0.23 -5.58 20.54
N ARG A 161 -0.69 -5.22 21.74
CA ARG A 161 0.14 -4.48 22.70
C ARG A 161 1.39 -5.26 23.09
N ASP A 162 1.26 -6.56 23.38
CA ASP A 162 2.41 -7.40 23.74
C ASP A 162 3.41 -7.51 22.58
N ILE A 163 2.91 -7.62 21.35
CA ILE A 163 3.72 -7.54 20.12
C ILE A 163 4.45 -6.20 20.06
N LEU A 164 3.75 -5.08 20.21
CA LEU A 164 4.35 -3.75 20.17
C LEU A 164 5.42 -3.57 21.26
N GLN A 165 5.18 -4.03 22.49
CA GLN A 165 6.18 -3.96 23.56
C GLN A 165 7.45 -4.74 23.23
N ARG A 166 7.30 -5.94 22.67
CA ARG A 166 8.42 -6.77 22.23
C ARG A 166 9.19 -6.13 21.08
N VAL A 167 8.48 -5.61 20.08
CA VAL A 167 9.07 -4.86 18.95
C VAL A 167 9.84 -3.64 19.46
N GLY A 168 9.25 -2.88 20.38
CA GLY A 168 9.89 -1.71 20.98
C GLY A 168 11.17 -2.07 21.73
N ARG A 169 11.18 -3.15 22.52
CA ARG A 169 12.41 -3.66 23.16
C ARG A 169 13.46 -4.09 22.13
N GLN A 170 13.05 -4.70 21.01
CA GLN A 170 13.95 -5.14 19.96
C GLN A 170 14.59 -3.97 19.19
N ILE A 171 13.83 -2.91 18.91
CA ILE A 171 14.33 -1.67 18.28
C ILE A 171 15.34 -0.97 19.19
N ASN A 172 15.08 -0.98 20.51
CA ASN A 172 15.86 -0.24 21.49
C ASN A 172 16.97 -1.07 22.17
N ARG A 173 17.32 -2.25 21.61
CA ARG A 173 18.45 -3.04 22.11
C ARG A 173 19.77 -2.29 21.87
N PRO A 174 20.80 -2.49 22.71
CA PRO A 174 22.12 -1.92 22.46
C PRO A 174 22.76 -2.56 21.22
N THR A 175 23.52 -1.76 20.46
CA THR A 175 24.39 -2.21 19.37
C THR A 175 25.70 -2.77 19.93
N SER A 176 26.29 -3.75 19.27
CA SER A 176 27.44 -4.52 19.77
C SER A 176 28.58 -4.74 18.75
N ALA A 177 28.37 -4.41 17.49
CA ALA A 177 29.32 -4.60 16.42
C ALA A 177 30.32 -3.44 16.31
N ASP A 178 31.60 -3.80 16.30
CA ASP A 178 32.71 -2.88 16.00
C ASP A 178 32.94 -2.72 14.49
N GLU A 179 32.23 -3.49 13.66
CA GLU A 179 32.34 -3.44 12.20
C GLU A 179 31.28 -2.52 11.61
N ASP A 180 31.62 -1.90 10.47
CA ASP A 180 30.72 -1.02 9.74
C ASP A 180 30.60 -1.50 8.29
N TRP A 181 29.43 -2.02 7.92
CA TRP A 181 29.09 -2.32 6.53
C TRP A 181 27.58 -2.24 6.30
N VAL A 182 27.20 -1.98 5.05
CA VAL A 182 25.82 -2.10 4.59
C VAL A 182 25.82 -2.98 3.36
N ARG A 183 24.94 -3.97 3.29
CA ARG A 183 24.79 -4.84 2.12
C ARG A 183 23.32 -5.02 1.75
N LEU A 184 23.11 -5.23 0.46
CA LEU A 184 21.82 -5.54 -0.13
C LEU A 184 21.89 -6.87 -0.86
N THR A 185 21.07 -7.84 -0.44
CA THR A 185 20.91 -9.13 -1.10
C THR A 185 19.59 -9.15 -1.87
N THR A 186 19.64 -9.62 -3.11
CA THR A 186 18.49 -9.69 -4.00
C THR A 186 17.88 -11.09 -3.97
N LEU A 187 16.61 -11.22 -3.59
CA LEU A 187 15.93 -12.53 -3.48
C LEU A 187 14.91 -12.79 -4.59
N GLY A 188 14.60 -11.78 -5.40
CA GLY A 188 13.71 -11.86 -6.55
C GLY A 188 13.68 -10.52 -7.29
N CYS A 189 12.94 -10.43 -8.40
CA CYS A 189 12.67 -9.17 -9.11
C CYS A 189 13.89 -8.50 -9.76
N CYS A 190 15.02 -9.20 -9.88
CA CYS A 190 16.20 -8.68 -10.57
C CYS A 190 16.30 -9.26 -11.99
N ARG A 191 16.11 -8.39 -13.00
CA ARG A 191 15.98 -8.72 -14.45
C ARG A 191 14.70 -9.48 -14.80
N GLU A 192 13.66 -9.26 -14.01
CA GLU A 192 12.31 -9.75 -14.25
C GLU A 192 11.30 -8.82 -13.55
N VAL A 193 10.03 -8.95 -13.91
CA VAL A 193 8.89 -8.40 -13.18
C VAL A 193 8.28 -9.50 -12.32
N GLY A 194 7.85 -9.16 -11.10
CA GLY A 194 7.29 -10.13 -10.15
C GLY A 194 8.24 -10.55 -9.03
N ARG A 195 7.67 -11.13 -7.97
CA ARG A 195 8.35 -11.69 -6.79
C ARG A 195 9.37 -10.76 -6.14
N ALA A 196 9.04 -9.48 -6.00
CA ALA A 196 9.88 -8.48 -5.35
C ALA A 196 10.23 -8.91 -3.93
N SER A 197 11.54 -8.98 -3.65
CA SER A 197 12.05 -9.30 -2.33
C SER A 197 13.55 -9.02 -2.21
N PHE A 198 13.91 -8.28 -1.17
CA PHE A 198 15.29 -7.83 -0.92
C PHE A 198 15.63 -7.90 0.57
N ILE A 199 16.89 -8.18 0.90
CA ILE A 199 17.40 -8.09 2.27
C ILE A 199 18.40 -6.95 2.36
N LEU A 200 18.01 -5.88 3.07
CA LEU A 200 18.94 -4.84 3.51
C LEU A 200 19.52 -5.28 4.86
N SER A 201 20.83 -5.32 4.98
CA SER A 201 21.47 -5.75 6.22
C SER A 201 22.69 -4.94 6.61
N THR A 202 22.88 -4.87 7.91
CA THR A 202 24.03 -4.31 8.62
C THR A 202 24.56 -5.40 9.57
N PRO A 203 25.67 -5.14 10.30
CA PRO A 203 26.11 -6.04 11.37
C PRO A 203 25.05 -6.29 12.45
N GLU A 204 24.17 -5.31 12.69
CA GLU A 204 23.17 -5.32 13.77
C GLU A 204 21.80 -5.80 13.33
N SER A 205 21.44 -5.52 12.07
CA SER A 205 20.04 -5.51 11.65
C SER A 205 19.84 -6.16 10.28
N ARG A 206 18.67 -6.80 10.10
CA ARG A 206 18.21 -7.38 8.84
C ARG A 206 16.77 -6.99 8.55
N ILE A 207 16.55 -6.30 7.44
CA ILE A 207 15.25 -5.82 7.00
C ILE A 207 14.89 -6.50 5.67
N LEU A 208 13.74 -7.17 5.64
CA LEU A 208 13.16 -7.69 4.41
C LEU A 208 12.30 -6.59 3.77
N ILE A 209 12.57 -6.27 2.51
CA ILE A 209 11.83 -5.26 1.75
C ILE A 209 11.10 -5.98 0.63
N ASP A 210 9.77 -5.91 0.69
CA ASP A 210 8.81 -6.65 -0.13
C ASP A 210 8.99 -8.19 -0.07
N CYS A 211 7.89 -8.90 -0.32
CA CYS A 211 7.86 -10.35 -0.47
C CYS A 211 6.62 -10.74 -1.27
N GLY A 212 6.71 -10.73 -2.60
CA GLY A 212 5.57 -11.04 -3.47
C GLY A 212 5.70 -12.30 -4.30
N ASP A 213 4.69 -12.54 -5.14
CA ASP A 213 4.58 -13.67 -6.07
C ASP A 213 4.94 -13.25 -7.51
N LYS A 214 5.23 -14.19 -8.40
CA LYS A 214 5.51 -13.89 -9.81
C LYS A 214 4.25 -14.09 -10.66
N PRO A 215 3.70 -13.03 -11.29
CA PRO A 215 2.49 -13.15 -12.11
C PRO A 215 2.67 -14.17 -13.25
N GLY A 216 1.73 -15.12 -13.36
CA GLY A 216 1.71 -16.10 -14.44
C GLY A 216 2.80 -17.20 -14.39
N ALA A 217 3.60 -17.26 -13.32
CA ALA A 217 4.67 -18.25 -13.16
C ALA A 217 4.54 -19.00 -11.82
N GLU A 218 3.65 -20.01 -11.79
CA GLU A 218 3.39 -20.79 -10.59
C GLU A 218 4.67 -21.44 -10.01
N GLY A 219 4.90 -21.22 -8.71
CA GLY A 219 6.05 -21.76 -7.99
C GLY A 219 7.34 -20.95 -8.13
N GLU A 220 7.37 -19.91 -8.98
CA GLU A 220 8.47 -18.95 -9.02
C GLU A 220 8.34 -17.92 -7.89
N VAL A 221 8.67 -18.34 -6.68
CA VAL A 221 8.68 -17.50 -5.47
C VAL A 221 10.06 -16.88 -5.23
N PRO A 222 10.19 -15.87 -4.35
CA PRO A 222 11.48 -15.36 -3.89
C PRO A 222 12.32 -16.46 -3.22
N TYR A 223 13.64 -16.33 -3.28
CA TYR A 223 14.59 -17.29 -2.69
C TYR A 223 14.70 -17.16 -1.16
N LEU A 224 13.59 -17.35 -0.44
CA LEU A 224 13.52 -17.22 1.03
C LEU A 224 14.38 -18.26 1.78
N GLN A 225 14.76 -19.35 1.11
CA GLN A 225 15.69 -20.36 1.61
C GLN A 225 17.16 -19.89 1.59
N ALA A 226 17.46 -18.69 1.11
CA ALA A 226 18.81 -18.13 1.19
C ALA A 226 19.23 -17.95 2.66
N PRO A 227 20.52 -18.19 3.02
CA PRO A 227 21.05 -17.97 4.36
C PRO A 227 20.82 -16.55 4.89
N GLU A 228 20.74 -15.57 4.00
CA GLU A 228 20.47 -14.17 4.30
C GLU A 228 19.01 -13.89 4.71
N ALA A 229 18.10 -14.81 4.39
CA ALA A 229 16.65 -14.72 4.64
C ALA A 229 16.20 -15.71 5.72
N LEU A 230 15.18 -16.55 5.46
CA LEU A 230 14.59 -17.43 6.47
C LEU A 230 15.48 -18.62 6.86
N ALA A 231 16.47 -19.00 6.06
CA ALA A 231 17.34 -20.13 6.41
C ALA A 231 18.24 -19.84 7.63
N ALA A 232 18.48 -18.57 7.99
CA ALA A 232 19.10 -18.20 9.26
C ALA A 232 18.14 -18.30 10.47
N GLY A 233 16.89 -18.70 10.23
CA GLY A 233 15.79 -18.72 11.18
C GLY A 233 14.90 -17.48 11.06
N PRO A 234 13.60 -17.60 11.32
CA PRO A 234 12.66 -16.49 11.16
C PRO A 234 12.96 -15.29 12.08
N ASN A 235 13.49 -15.56 13.28
CA ASN A 235 13.90 -14.53 14.26
C ASN A 235 15.16 -13.76 13.85
N SER A 236 15.74 -14.04 12.68
CA SER A 236 16.90 -13.32 12.17
C SER A 236 16.54 -12.00 11.48
N LEU A 237 15.25 -11.81 11.13
CA LEU A 237 14.72 -10.59 10.54
C LEU A 237 14.19 -9.66 11.63
N ASP A 238 14.61 -8.40 11.60
CA ASP A 238 14.13 -7.37 12.52
C ASP A 238 12.79 -6.80 12.11
N ALA A 239 12.57 -6.64 10.79
CA ALA A 239 11.34 -6.09 10.25
C ALA A 239 11.11 -6.53 8.81
N VAL A 240 9.84 -6.46 8.40
CA VAL A 240 9.43 -6.44 6.99
C VAL A 240 8.97 -5.03 6.64
N VAL A 241 9.36 -4.52 5.48
CA VAL A 241 8.88 -3.25 4.94
C VAL A 241 8.19 -3.54 3.62
N LEU A 242 6.93 -3.13 3.49
CA LEU A 242 6.15 -3.30 2.27
C LEU A 242 5.94 -1.94 1.59
N THR A 243 6.40 -1.81 0.34
CA THR A 243 6.28 -0.59 -0.46
C THR A 243 4.82 -0.30 -0.85
N HIS A 244 4.10 -1.30 -1.32
CA HIS A 244 2.70 -1.15 -1.75
C HIS A 244 1.98 -2.52 -1.83
N ALA A 245 0.67 -2.49 -2.08
CA ALA A 245 -0.19 -3.65 -1.87
C ALA A 245 -0.20 -4.71 -3.00
N HIS A 246 0.36 -4.45 -4.19
CA HIS A 246 0.28 -5.41 -5.29
C HIS A 246 0.92 -6.75 -4.94
N LEU A 247 0.37 -7.83 -5.52
CA LEU A 247 0.69 -9.20 -5.13
C LEU A 247 2.14 -9.57 -5.46
N ASP A 248 2.75 -8.96 -6.45
CA ASP A 248 4.17 -9.09 -6.75
C ASP A 248 5.12 -8.43 -5.76
N HIS A 249 4.58 -7.65 -4.82
CA HIS A 249 5.30 -7.10 -3.67
C HIS A 249 4.83 -7.66 -2.33
N SER A 250 3.56 -8.08 -2.22
CA SER A 250 2.93 -8.38 -0.92
C SER A 250 2.51 -9.83 -0.73
N ALA A 251 2.30 -10.60 -1.82
CA ALA A 251 1.55 -11.86 -1.75
C ALA A 251 2.16 -12.91 -0.84
N LEU A 252 3.47 -12.91 -0.60
CA LEU A 252 4.13 -13.95 0.18
C LEU A 252 4.54 -13.51 1.58
N ILE A 253 4.27 -12.27 1.99
CA ILE A 253 4.47 -11.84 3.38
C ILE A 253 3.79 -12.79 4.40
N PRO A 254 2.55 -13.28 4.21
CA PRO A 254 1.93 -14.21 5.15
C PRO A 254 2.70 -15.54 5.31
N ILE A 255 3.47 -15.96 4.29
CA ILE A 255 4.27 -17.18 4.38
C ILE A 255 5.35 -17.10 5.46
N LEU A 256 5.81 -15.88 5.79
CA LEU A 256 6.82 -15.66 6.82
C LEU A 256 6.28 -16.11 8.19
N PHE A 257 5.02 -15.80 8.52
CA PHE A 257 4.36 -16.22 9.76
C PHE A 257 4.11 -17.73 9.80
N LYS A 258 3.79 -18.34 8.66
CA LYS A 258 3.74 -19.82 8.54
C LYS A 258 5.06 -20.47 8.94
N TYR A 259 6.18 -19.82 8.63
CA TYR A 259 7.53 -20.28 8.95
C TYR A 259 8.10 -19.70 10.26
N GLY A 260 7.26 -19.05 11.08
CA GLY A 260 7.59 -18.64 12.45
C GLY A 260 8.16 -17.23 12.60
N TYR A 261 8.04 -16.37 11.59
CA TYR A 261 8.27 -14.93 11.78
C TYR A 261 7.21 -14.35 12.72
N ASP A 262 7.63 -13.46 13.61
CA ASP A 262 6.80 -12.87 14.69
C ASP A 262 7.20 -11.40 14.93
N GLY A 263 7.80 -10.78 13.92
CA GLY A 263 8.24 -9.38 13.92
C GLY A 263 7.25 -8.44 13.22
N PRO A 264 7.56 -7.13 13.17
CA PRO A 264 6.68 -6.11 12.62
C PRO A 264 6.72 -6.03 11.09
N ILE A 265 5.58 -5.68 10.49
CA ILE A 265 5.49 -5.21 9.11
C ILE A 265 5.25 -3.70 9.11
N TYR A 266 6.10 -2.93 8.44
CA TYR A 266 5.92 -1.49 8.25
C TYR A 266 5.41 -1.20 6.84
N THR A 267 4.31 -0.46 6.75
CA THR A 267 3.70 -0.01 5.48
C THR A 267 2.71 1.12 5.75
N THR A 268 2.05 1.68 4.74
CA THR A 268 1.02 2.71 4.95
C THR A 268 -0.33 2.09 5.34
N ALA A 269 -1.21 2.86 5.98
CA ALA A 269 -2.54 2.37 6.36
C ALA A 269 -3.39 1.86 5.17
N PRO A 270 -3.43 2.54 4.00
CA PRO A 270 -4.12 2.01 2.83
C PRO A 270 -3.49 0.72 2.30
N THR A 271 -2.15 0.64 2.28
CA THR A 271 -1.45 -0.57 1.83
C THR A 271 -1.76 -1.77 2.72
N ARG A 272 -1.87 -1.61 4.04
CA ARG A 272 -2.30 -2.68 4.95
C ARG A 272 -3.66 -3.26 4.57
N ASP A 273 -4.64 -2.40 4.35
CA ASP A 273 -6.02 -2.83 4.08
C ASP A 273 -6.13 -3.46 2.69
N LEU A 274 -5.50 -2.86 1.69
CA LEU A 274 -5.41 -3.41 0.33
C LEU A 274 -4.66 -4.74 0.31
N MET A 275 -3.56 -4.86 1.05
CA MET A 275 -2.81 -6.12 1.18
C MET A 275 -3.70 -7.23 1.75
N GLY A 276 -4.47 -6.94 2.81
CA GLY A 276 -5.41 -7.91 3.38
C GLY A 276 -6.49 -8.36 2.39
N LEU A 277 -7.08 -7.41 1.63
CA LEU A 277 -8.05 -7.70 0.57
C LEU A 277 -7.43 -8.61 -0.51
N LEU A 278 -6.31 -8.20 -1.08
CA LEU A 278 -5.68 -8.86 -2.21
C LEU A 278 -5.14 -10.25 -1.85
N GLN A 279 -4.58 -10.42 -0.65
CA GLN A 279 -4.09 -11.72 -0.19
C GLN A 279 -5.23 -12.70 0.06
N LEU A 280 -6.37 -12.27 0.61
CA LEU A 280 -7.54 -13.15 0.77
C LEU A 280 -8.14 -13.53 -0.59
N ASP A 281 -8.25 -12.59 -1.52
CA ASP A 281 -8.68 -12.87 -2.90
C ASP A 281 -7.73 -13.83 -3.61
N TYR A 282 -6.41 -13.65 -3.44
CA TYR A 282 -5.39 -14.55 -3.98
C TYR A 282 -5.58 -16.01 -3.51
N LEU A 283 -5.89 -16.22 -2.23
CA LEU A 283 -6.16 -17.55 -1.67
C LEU A 283 -7.47 -18.18 -2.21
N ASP A 284 -8.51 -17.36 -2.35
CA ASP A 284 -9.81 -17.79 -2.89
C ASP A 284 -9.72 -18.16 -4.37
N VAL A 285 -9.07 -17.32 -5.18
CA VAL A 285 -8.82 -17.59 -6.61
C VAL A 285 -7.97 -18.84 -6.79
N ALA A 286 -6.87 -18.99 -6.03
CA ALA A 286 -6.05 -20.20 -6.10
C ALA A 286 -6.86 -21.47 -5.78
N SER A 287 -7.72 -21.42 -4.76
CA SER A 287 -8.57 -22.54 -4.37
C SER A 287 -9.62 -22.88 -5.45
N LYS A 288 -10.28 -21.87 -6.02
CA LYS A 288 -11.29 -22.03 -7.09
C LYS A 288 -10.69 -22.59 -8.38
N GLU A 289 -9.43 -22.30 -8.65
CA GLU A 289 -8.68 -22.82 -9.79
C GLU A 289 -8.06 -24.20 -9.52
N GLY A 290 -8.30 -24.80 -8.35
CA GLY A 290 -7.77 -26.12 -7.98
C GLY A 290 -6.28 -26.12 -7.65
N ARG A 291 -5.68 -24.94 -7.44
CA ARG A 291 -4.30 -24.76 -7.01
C ARG A 291 -4.23 -24.85 -5.48
N THR A 292 -3.11 -25.31 -4.94
CA THR A 292 -2.89 -25.33 -3.49
C THR A 292 -2.38 -23.96 -3.05
N PRO A 293 -3.13 -23.20 -2.22
CA PRO A 293 -2.65 -21.90 -1.77
C PRO A 293 -1.38 -22.03 -0.89
N PRO A 294 -0.45 -21.07 -0.94
CA PRO A 294 0.83 -21.18 -0.24
C PRO A 294 0.71 -21.09 1.30
N TYR A 295 -0.32 -20.43 1.79
CA TYR A 295 -0.64 -20.23 3.21
C TYR A 295 -2.17 -20.19 3.42
N GLU A 296 -2.61 -20.13 4.67
CA GLU A 296 -4.02 -20.07 5.02
C GLU A 296 -4.44 -18.64 5.41
N SER A 297 -5.74 -18.38 5.46
CA SER A 297 -6.27 -17.06 5.85
C SER A 297 -5.85 -16.64 7.27
N GLN A 298 -5.49 -17.61 8.14
CA GLN A 298 -4.92 -17.33 9.46
C GLN A 298 -3.60 -16.54 9.34
N GLN A 299 -2.71 -16.87 8.39
CA GLN A 299 -1.46 -16.14 8.24
C GLN A 299 -1.66 -14.71 7.74
N VAL A 300 -2.73 -14.46 6.97
CA VAL A 300 -3.10 -13.08 6.59
C VAL A 300 -3.52 -12.30 7.83
N ARG A 301 -4.28 -12.92 8.73
CA ARG A 301 -4.66 -12.32 10.02
C ARG A 301 -3.45 -12.07 10.91
N ASP A 302 -2.49 -12.99 10.96
CA ASP A 302 -1.25 -12.80 11.71
C ASP A 302 -0.44 -11.62 11.12
N ALA A 303 -0.30 -11.54 9.79
CA ALA A 303 0.36 -10.42 9.13
C ALA A 303 -0.31 -9.06 9.46
N LEU A 304 -1.65 -8.99 9.41
CA LEU A 304 -2.39 -7.77 9.77
C LEU A 304 -2.16 -7.38 11.24
N LYS A 305 -2.16 -8.36 12.16
CA LYS A 305 -1.90 -8.15 13.59
C LYS A 305 -0.51 -7.56 13.83
N HIS A 306 0.49 -8.01 13.09
CA HIS A 306 1.88 -7.51 13.14
C HIS A 306 2.15 -6.25 12.31
N THR A 307 1.17 -5.75 11.56
CA THR A 307 1.36 -4.56 10.72
C THR A 307 1.26 -3.27 11.54
N ILE A 308 2.31 -2.46 11.49
CA ILE A 308 2.42 -1.12 12.09
C ILE A 308 2.36 -0.08 10.95
N PRO A 309 1.21 0.59 10.76
CA PRO A 309 1.07 1.57 9.69
C PRO A 309 1.88 2.84 9.97
N LEU A 310 2.51 3.40 8.94
CA LEU A 310 3.27 4.65 8.96
C LEU A 310 2.64 5.68 8.01
N GLU A 311 2.62 6.93 8.44
CA GLU A 311 2.24 8.04 7.57
C GLU A 311 3.45 8.52 6.75
N PHE A 312 3.17 9.17 5.62
CA PHE A 312 4.24 9.73 4.80
C PHE A 312 5.03 10.81 5.55
N GLY A 313 6.36 10.79 5.40
CA GLY A 313 7.27 11.76 6.02
C GLY A 313 7.60 11.49 7.49
N ASN A 314 6.93 10.55 8.16
CA ASN A 314 7.24 10.21 9.56
C ASN A 314 8.52 9.36 9.66
N VAL A 315 9.56 9.94 10.26
CA VAL A 315 10.82 9.25 10.55
C VAL A 315 10.64 8.28 11.70
N THR A 316 10.85 6.99 11.45
CA THR A 316 10.50 5.91 12.38
C THR A 316 11.71 5.01 12.64
N ASP A 317 12.09 4.81 13.90
CA ASP A 317 13.12 3.81 14.27
C ASP A 317 12.55 2.40 14.05
N ILE A 318 13.14 1.61 13.17
CA ILE A 318 12.69 0.24 12.87
C ILE A 318 13.69 -0.84 13.33
N ALA A 319 14.91 -0.42 13.67
CA ALA A 319 15.95 -1.23 14.27
C ALA A 319 16.93 -0.30 15.02
N PRO A 320 17.90 -0.81 15.80
CA PRO A 320 18.83 0.03 16.58
C PRO A 320 19.65 1.03 15.75
N ASP A 321 19.91 0.69 14.50
CA ASP A 321 20.75 1.45 13.58
C ASP A 321 20.03 1.81 12.26
N ILE A 322 18.71 1.61 12.16
CA ILE A 322 17.96 1.90 10.93
C ILE A 322 16.69 2.69 11.25
N LYS A 323 16.56 3.84 10.59
CA LYS A 323 15.33 4.63 10.52
C LYS A 323 14.69 4.50 9.14
N LEU A 324 13.38 4.42 9.11
CA LEU A 324 12.55 4.35 7.91
C LEU A 324 11.70 5.62 7.77
N THR A 325 11.65 6.16 6.56
CA THR A 325 10.67 7.18 6.17
C THR A 325 9.99 6.72 4.89
N MET A 326 8.66 6.74 4.86
CA MET A 326 7.89 6.45 3.65
C MET A 326 7.50 7.76 2.97
N HIS A 327 7.63 7.83 1.65
CA HIS A 327 7.21 8.97 0.85
C HIS A 327 6.29 8.51 -0.27
N ASN A 328 5.40 9.37 -0.76
CA ASN A 328 4.48 9.00 -1.84
C ASN A 328 5.26 8.50 -3.09
N ALA A 329 4.82 7.37 -3.65
CA ALA A 329 5.35 6.81 -4.89
C ALA A 329 4.46 7.09 -6.13
N GLY A 330 3.23 7.58 -5.94
CA GLY A 330 2.31 7.92 -7.03
C GLY A 330 1.80 6.72 -7.85
N HIS A 331 2.09 5.48 -7.44
CA HIS A 331 1.79 4.27 -8.21
C HIS A 331 0.37 3.73 -7.98
N ILE A 332 0.04 3.45 -6.70
CA ILE A 332 -1.29 3.10 -6.21
C ILE A 332 -1.55 3.77 -4.85
N LEU A 333 -2.80 3.74 -4.37
CA LEU A 333 -3.17 4.27 -3.06
C LEU A 333 -2.27 3.70 -1.95
N GLY A 334 -1.57 4.60 -1.25
CA GLY A 334 -0.65 4.22 -0.16
C GLY A 334 0.72 3.71 -0.61
N SER A 335 1.02 3.66 -1.91
CA SER A 335 2.34 3.26 -2.41
C SER A 335 3.46 4.17 -1.93
N ALA A 336 4.59 3.59 -1.54
CA ALA A 336 5.67 4.29 -0.87
C ALA A 336 7.05 4.08 -1.51
N VAL A 337 7.78 5.19 -1.69
CA VAL A 337 9.24 5.20 -1.77
C VAL A 337 9.78 5.07 -0.34
N CYS A 338 10.50 4.00 -0.07
CA CYS A 338 11.02 3.69 1.27
C CYS A 338 12.46 4.21 1.41
N HIS A 339 12.65 5.23 2.25
CA HIS A 339 13.96 5.81 2.56
C HIS A 339 14.50 5.23 3.87
N PHE A 340 15.68 4.61 3.79
CA PHE A 340 16.39 4.01 4.92
C PHE A 340 17.60 4.85 5.30
N HIS A 341 17.61 5.35 6.52
CA HIS A 341 18.72 6.05 7.12
C HIS A 341 19.47 5.13 8.08
N ILE A 342 20.73 4.82 7.76
CA ILE A 342 21.51 3.76 8.43
C ILE A 342 22.65 4.36 9.25
N GLY A 343 22.73 3.94 10.51
CA GLY A 343 23.63 4.48 11.53
C GLY A 343 23.32 5.95 11.83
N GLU A 344 24.34 6.73 12.18
CA GLU A 344 24.23 8.19 12.32
C GLU A 344 24.37 8.88 10.95
N GLY A 345 23.56 8.44 9.96
CA GLY A 345 23.63 8.90 8.58
C GLY A 345 24.91 8.47 7.86
N ARG A 346 25.43 7.28 8.18
CA ARG A 346 26.61 6.74 7.51
C ARG A 346 26.31 6.41 6.05
N TYR A 347 25.15 5.79 5.82
CA TYR A 347 24.67 5.41 4.51
C TYR A 347 23.15 5.51 4.44
N ASN A 348 22.61 5.89 3.28
CA ASN A 348 21.19 6.02 3.06
C ASN A 348 20.81 5.34 1.74
N VAL A 349 19.72 4.58 1.78
CA VAL A 349 19.22 3.84 0.62
C VAL A 349 17.77 4.20 0.41
N ALA A 350 17.39 4.53 -0.82
CA ALA A 350 15.99 4.69 -1.21
C ALA A 350 15.56 3.51 -2.08
N PHE A 351 14.45 2.87 -1.74
CA PHE A 351 13.76 1.90 -2.59
C PHE A 351 12.56 2.58 -3.21
N SER A 352 12.51 2.66 -4.54
CA SER A 352 11.37 3.26 -5.23
C SER A 352 10.08 2.48 -5.00
N GLY A 353 10.17 1.15 -4.87
CA GLY A 353 9.04 0.29 -5.20
C GLY A 353 8.65 0.51 -6.66
N ASP A 354 7.37 0.40 -6.96
CA ASP A 354 6.82 0.88 -8.22
C ASP A 354 6.43 2.35 -8.09
N ILE A 355 6.73 3.16 -9.11
CA ILE A 355 6.54 4.61 -9.05
C ILE A 355 5.82 5.13 -10.28
N HIS A 356 5.05 6.20 -10.11
CA HIS A 356 4.66 7.08 -11.21
C HIS A 356 5.12 8.51 -10.89
N TYR A 357 6.02 9.07 -11.69
CA TYR A 357 6.67 10.33 -11.31
C TYR A 357 5.80 11.58 -11.53
N LYS A 358 4.90 11.56 -12.53
CA LYS A 358 3.97 12.66 -12.78
C LYS A 358 2.68 12.45 -12.00
N ASP A 359 1.97 13.55 -11.70
CA ASP A 359 0.61 13.48 -11.17
C ASP A 359 -0.31 12.74 -12.14
N THR A 360 -1.22 11.96 -11.59
CA THR A 360 -2.32 11.27 -12.28
C THR A 360 -3.65 11.88 -11.85
N ARG A 361 -4.79 11.36 -12.31
CA ARG A 361 -6.09 11.83 -11.81
C ARG A 361 -6.31 11.43 -10.36
N LEU A 362 -5.79 10.26 -9.97
CA LEU A 362 -5.97 9.69 -8.64
C LEU A 362 -4.92 10.19 -7.62
N LEU A 363 -3.65 10.28 -8.01
CA LEU A 363 -2.50 10.42 -7.09
C LEU A 363 -1.53 11.51 -7.55
N ASP A 364 -0.89 12.16 -6.58
CA ASP A 364 0.29 13.00 -6.82
C ASP A 364 1.49 12.15 -7.25
N GLY A 365 2.44 12.75 -7.96
CA GLY A 365 3.66 12.09 -8.42
C GLY A 365 4.61 11.65 -7.31
N ALA A 366 5.51 10.73 -7.65
CA ALA A 366 6.51 10.19 -6.73
C ALA A 366 7.45 11.27 -6.17
N VAL A 367 7.73 11.21 -4.87
CA VAL A 367 8.70 12.09 -4.20
C VAL A 367 10.13 11.62 -4.48
N ASN A 368 11.00 12.55 -4.87
CA ASN A 368 12.43 12.32 -5.09
C ASN A 368 13.35 13.33 -4.37
N ASP A 369 12.82 14.08 -3.40
CA ASP A 369 13.60 14.96 -2.54
C ASP A 369 13.78 14.33 -1.15
N PHE A 370 15.02 14.09 -0.77
CA PHE A 370 15.42 13.42 0.46
C PHE A 370 16.49 14.22 1.17
N PRO A 371 16.67 14.06 2.50
CA PRO A 371 17.78 14.70 3.21
C PRO A 371 19.15 14.22 2.73
N ARG A 372 19.28 12.92 2.44
CA ARG A 372 20.51 12.26 1.97
C ARG A 372 20.20 10.92 1.32
N VAL A 373 20.81 10.59 0.19
CA VAL A 373 20.69 9.29 -0.47
C VAL A 373 21.97 8.94 -1.21
N GLU A 374 22.56 7.78 -0.92
CA GLU A 374 23.76 7.28 -1.62
C GLU A 374 23.42 6.21 -2.66
N THR A 375 22.45 5.35 -2.36
CA THR A 375 21.98 4.31 -3.30
C THR A 375 20.48 4.44 -3.53
N LEU A 376 20.09 4.42 -4.80
CA LEU A 376 18.70 4.25 -5.22
C LEU A 376 18.51 2.85 -5.80
N VAL A 377 17.52 2.11 -5.31
CA VAL A 377 16.99 0.90 -5.95
C VAL A 377 15.75 1.32 -6.71
N LEU A 378 15.80 1.27 -8.05
CA LEU A 378 14.82 1.85 -8.95
C LEU A 378 14.17 0.76 -9.81
N GLU A 379 12.84 0.77 -9.91
CA GLU A 379 12.11 -0.07 -10.87
C GLU A 379 12.50 0.22 -12.32
N SER A 380 12.18 -0.69 -13.24
CA SER A 380 12.58 -0.61 -14.65
C SER A 380 11.54 -1.24 -15.56
N THR A 381 10.26 -1.19 -15.18
CA THR A 381 9.17 -1.85 -15.90
C THR A 381 9.10 -1.34 -17.33
N TYR A 382 9.17 -0.01 -17.50
CA TYR A 382 9.30 0.69 -18.78
C TYR A 382 10.74 1.19 -19.01
N GLY A 383 11.72 0.39 -18.63
CA GLY A 383 13.14 0.71 -18.77
C GLY A 383 13.69 0.56 -20.19
N GLY A 384 12.93 0.06 -21.16
CA GLY A 384 13.37 -0.08 -22.55
C GLY A 384 13.54 1.27 -23.27
N LYS A 385 14.37 1.29 -24.31
CA LYS A 385 14.68 2.50 -25.09
C LYS A 385 13.46 3.11 -25.78
N ASN A 386 12.44 2.29 -26.09
CA ASN A 386 11.23 2.71 -26.77
C ASN A 386 9.99 2.65 -25.86
N ASP A 387 10.19 2.45 -24.56
CA ASP A 387 9.10 2.26 -23.59
C ASP A 387 8.58 3.64 -23.11
N TYR A 388 8.33 4.53 -24.07
CA TYR A 388 7.65 5.80 -23.82
C TYR A 388 6.15 5.55 -23.87
N GLN A 389 5.42 6.17 -22.95
CA GLN A 389 3.98 6.13 -22.97
C GLN A 389 3.45 7.33 -23.75
N THR A 390 2.29 7.14 -24.37
CA THR A 390 1.54 8.24 -24.98
C THR A 390 1.13 9.23 -23.89
N ASP A 391 1.11 10.52 -24.22
CA ASP A 391 0.61 11.54 -23.30
C ASP A 391 -0.82 11.21 -22.86
N GLN A 392 -1.11 11.37 -21.57
CA GLN A 392 -2.39 10.97 -20.98
C GLN A 392 -3.61 11.54 -21.73
N SER A 393 -3.54 12.78 -22.21
CA SER A 393 -4.62 13.39 -22.99
C SER A 393 -4.89 12.70 -24.33
N ASP A 394 -3.84 12.21 -24.99
CA ASP A 394 -3.97 11.46 -26.24
C ASP A 394 -4.46 10.04 -25.96
N SER A 395 -4.01 9.41 -24.88
CA SER A 395 -4.51 8.11 -24.42
C SER A 395 -6.00 8.15 -24.09
N GLU A 396 -6.44 9.20 -23.38
CA GLU A 396 -7.87 9.44 -23.13
C GLU A 396 -8.65 9.63 -24.42
N ARG A 397 -8.09 10.34 -25.42
CA ARG A 397 -8.73 10.51 -26.72
C ARG A 397 -8.89 9.18 -27.45
N VAL A 398 -7.83 8.38 -27.53
CA VAL A 398 -7.88 7.05 -28.16
C VAL A 398 -8.86 6.13 -27.45
N LEU A 399 -8.90 6.15 -26.11
CA LEU A 399 -9.87 5.37 -25.35
C LEU A 399 -11.32 5.77 -25.69
N ARG A 400 -11.60 7.07 -25.80
CA ARG A 400 -12.93 7.57 -26.19
C ARG A 400 -13.30 7.15 -27.61
N ASP A 401 -12.35 7.24 -28.54
CA ASP A 401 -12.55 6.82 -29.94
C ASP A 401 -12.91 5.32 -30.00
N VAL A 402 -12.17 4.46 -29.29
CA VAL A 402 -12.44 3.02 -29.21
C VAL A 402 -13.80 2.72 -28.58
N ILE A 403 -14.18 3.44 -27.51
CA ILE A 403 -15.49 3.27 -26.86
C ILE A 403 -16.62 3.68 -27.81
N ASN A 404 -16.49 4.81 -28.49
CA ASN A 404 -17.49 5.29 -29.45
C ASN A 404 -17.65 4.31 -30.62
N ASP A 405 -16.55 3.81 -31.17
CA ASP A 405 -16.56 2.84 -32.26
C ASP A 405 -17.23 1.51 -31.86
N ALA A 406 -16.99 1.03 -30.63
CA ALA A 406 -17.64 -0.18 -30.12
C ALA A 406 -19.14 0.07 -29.83
N TYR A 407 -19.47 1.22 -29.27
CA TYR A 407 -20.87 1.61 -28.99
C TYR A 407 -21.69 1.74 -30.28
N GLU A 408 -21.14 2.32 -31.35
CA GLU A 408 -21.81 2.42 -32.66
C GLU A 408 -22.11 1.07 -33.31
N LYS A 409 -21.35 0.02 -32.95
CA LYS A 409 -21.56 -1.36 -33.39
C LYS A 409 -22.51 -2.13 -32.48
N GLU A 410 -23.08 -1.47 -31.47
CA GLU A 410 -23.85 -2.11 -30.39
C GLU A 410 -23.03 -3.17 -29.61
N GLY A 411 -21.70 -3.05 -29.64
CA GLY A 411 -20.76 -3.95 -28.98
C GLY A 411 -20.41 -3.52 -27.55
N LYS A 412 -19.73 -4.42 -26.84
CA LYS A 412 -19.28 -4.22 -25.45
C LYS A 412 -17.77 -4.02 -25.39
N ILE A 413 -17.36 -3.21 -24.41
CA ILE A 413 -15.94 -2.92 -24.16
C ILE A 413 -15.47 -3.70 -22.93
N LEU A 414 -14.52 -4.61 -23.11
CA LEU A 414 -13.90 -5.36 -22.04
C LEU A 414 -12.54 -4.76 -21.67
N ILE A 415 -12.39 -4.28 -20.44
CA ILE A 415 -11.15 -3.67 -19.94
C ILE A 415 -10.62 -4.49 -18.76
N PRO A 416 -9.63 -5.37 -18.97
CA PRO A 416 -8.92 -6.02 -17.87
C PRO A 416 -8.12 -4.98 -17.07
N ALA A 417 -8.34 -4.95 -15.75
CA ALA A 417 -7.60 -4.09 -14.84
C ALA A 417 -7.30 -4.81 -13.53
N PHE A 418 -6.28 -4.35 -12.80
CA PHE A 418 -6.09 -4.79 -11.41
C PHE A 418 -7.16 -4.18 -10.51
N ALA A 419 -7.48 -4.87 -9.41
CA ALA A 419 -8.47 -4.42 -8.44
C ALA A 419 -8.15 -3.01 -7.89
N VAL A 420 -6.84 -2.71 -7.74
CA VAL A 420 -6.33 -1.43 -7.27
C VAL A 420 -5.35 -0.81 -8.27
N GLY A 421 -5.48 0.49 -8.47
CA GLY A 421 -4.65 1.32 -9.33
C GLY A 421 -5.40 1.73 -10.60
N ARG A 422 -5.27 0.92 -11.65
CA ARG A 422 -5.73 1.28 -13.00
C ARG A 422 -7.25 1.35 -13.15
N SER A 423 -7.97 0.49 -12.42
CA SER A 423 -9.43 0.51 -12.41
C SER A 423 -9.97 1.82 -11.88
N GLN A 424 -9.43 2.35 -10.77
CA GLN A 424 -9.86 3.65 -10.22
C GLN A 424 -9.50 4.82 -11.14
N GLU A 425 -8.32 4.82 -11.75
CA GLU A 425 -7.95 5.86 -12.73
C GLU A 425 -8.93 5.88 -13.92
N LEU A 426 -9.26 4.70 -14.46
CA LEU A 426 -10.23 4.58 -15.55
C LEU A 426 -11.64 4.99 -15.13
N MET A 427 -12.08 4.67 -13.91
CA MET A 427 -13.38 5.13 -13.40
C MET A 427 -13.46 6.67 -13.44
N LEU A 428 -12.39 7.38 -13.04
CA LEU A 428 -12.36 8.85 -13.11
C LEU A 428 -12.41 9.37 -14.56
N VAL A 429 -11.70 8.72 -15.48
CA VAL A 429 -11.69 9.08 -16.91
C VAL A 429 -13.06 8.87 -17.55
N LEU A 430 -13.68 7.71 -17.28
CA LEU A 430 -14.97 7.33 -17.85
C LEU A 430 -16.11 8.19 -17.29
N GLU A 431 -16.14 8.42 -15.97
CA GLU A 431 -17.12 9.32 -15.33
C GLU A 431 -17.05 10.71 -15.96
N GLU A 432 -15.85 11.28 -16.06
CA GLU A 432 -15.70 12.62 -16.62
C GLU A 432 -16.08 12.66 -18.11
N ALA A 433 -15.69 11.67 -18.91
CA ALA A 433 -16.00 11.61 -20.33
C ALA A 433 -17.53 11.51 -20.57
N MET A 434 -18.24 10.69 -19.79
CA MET A 434 -19.71 10.59 -19.85
C MET A 434 -20.37 11.89 -19.38
N ARG A 435 -19.90 12.48 -18.27
CA ARG A 435 -20.44 13.74 -17.74
C ARG A 435 -20.25 14.92 -18.70
N LYS A 436 -19.17 14.94 -19.47
CA LYS A 436 -18.91 15.94 -20.53
C LYS A 436 -19.64 15.64 -21.85
N GLY A 437 -20.15 14.43 -22.03
CA GLY A 437 -20.75 13.97 -23.28
C GLY A 437 -19.73 13.64 -24.38
N ASP A 438 -18.47 13.36 -24.01
CA ASP A 438 -17.42 12.95 -24.94
C ASP A 438 -17.60 11.48 -25.39
N ILE A 439 -18.27 10.68 -24.55
CA ILE A 439 -18.76 9.33 -24.87
C ILE A 439 -20.24 9.19 -24.42
N PRO A 440 -21.02 8.29 -25.03
CA PRO A 440 -22.39 8.00 -24.59
C PRO A 440 -22.44 7.55 -23.13
N THR A 441 -23.48 7.97 -22.42
CA THR A 441 -23.75 7.47 -21.06
C THR A 441 -24.28 6.03 -21.17
N MET A 442 -23.58 5.09 -20.55
CA MET A 442 -23.92 3.67 -20.55
C MET A 442 -23.48 3.02 -19.23
N PRO A 443 -23.99 1.82 -18.88
CA PRO A 443 -23.54 1.10 -17.69
C PRO A 443 -22.05 0.77 -17.76
N VAL A 444 -21.38 0.91 -16.62
CA VAL A 444 -20.00 0.50 -16.39
C VAL A 444 -19.98 -0.58 -15.30
N TYR A 445 -19.87 -1.82 -15.71
CA TYR A 445 -19.86 -2.97 -14.83
C TYR A 445 -18.48 -3.17 -14.21
N LEU A 446 -18.42 -3.25 -12.88
CA LEU A 446 -17.23 -3.51 -12.10
C LEU A 446 -17.30 -4.96 -11.60
N ASP A 447 -16.40 -5.82 -12.08
CA ASP A 447 -16.30 -7.23 -11.68
C ASP A 447 -14.99 -7.51 -10.92
N GLY A 448 -15.04 -8.48 -10.02
CA GLY A 448 -13.99 -8.76 -9.04
C GLY A 448 -13.94 -7.71 -7.93
N MET A 449 -12.75 -7.51 -7.37
CA MET A 449 -12.54 -6.70 -6.16
C MET A 449 -12.46 -5.17 -6.41
N ILE A 450 -12.81 -4.69 -7.60
CA ILE A 450 -12.64 -3.27 -7.98
C ILE A 450 -13.47 -2.34 -7.08
N ARG A 451 -14.75 -2.65 -6.82
CA ARG A 451 -15.61 -1.80 -5.99
C ARG A 451 -15.19 -1.78 -4.53
N GLU A 452 -14.80 -2.93 -3.98
CA GLU A 452 -14.29 -3.02 -2.61
C GLU A 452 -12.97 -2.26 -2.46
N ALA A 453 -12.05 -2.40 -3.43
CA ALA A 453 -10.83 -1.59 -3.47
C ALA A 453 -11.15 -0.09 -3.60
N THR A 454 -12.13 0.30 -4.40
CA THR A 454 -12.57 1.70 -4.54
C THR A 454 -13.16 2.23 -3.22
N ALA A 455 -13.92 1.42 -2.49
CA ALA A 455 -14.40 1.79 -1.16
C ALA A 455 -13.23 2.09 -0.20
N ILE A 456 -12.15 1.31 -0.26
CA ILE A 456 -10.91 1.60 0.50
C ILE A 456 -10.32 2.96 0.11
N HIS A 457 -10.31 3.35 -1.17
CA HIS A 457 -9.84 4.69 -1.58
C HIS A 457 -10.65 5.81 -0.92
N THR A 458 -11.97 5.65 -0.83
CA THR A 458 -12.83 6.65 -0.17
C THR A 458 -12.65 6.71 1.34
N ALA A 459 -12.09 5.65 1.96
CA ALA A 459 -11.76 5.61 3.38
C ALA A 459 -10.41 6.28 3.72
N TYR A 460 -9.54 6.50 2.72
CA TYR A 460 -8.21 7.12 2.86
C TYR A 460 -8.01 8.33 1.93
N PRO A 461 -8.87 9.35 2.01
CA PRO A 461 -8.85 10.50 1.10
C PRO A 461 -7.58 11.36 1.22
N GLU A 462 -6.88 11.31 2.35
CA GLU A 462 -5.59 11.99 2.59
C GLU A 462 -4.43 11.44 1.74
N TYR A 463 -4.59 10.24 1.18
CA TYR A 463 -3.64 9.62 0.24
C TYR A 463 -4.02 9.85 -1.24
N LEU A 464 -5.10 10.59 -1.50
CA LEU A 464 -5.54 10.97 -2.84
C LEU A 464 -5.06 12.38 -3.19
N ARG A 465 -4.94 12.65 -4.49
CA ARG A 465 -4.60 13.98 -5.03
C ARG A 465 -5.57 15.04 -4.51
N ASP A 466 -5.03 16.22 -4.21
CA ASP A 466 -5.74 17.33 -3.58
C ASP A 466 -7.09 17.67 -4.23
N ASP A 467 -7.15 17.72 -5.57
CA ASP A 467 -8.38 18.03 -6.32
C ASP A 467 -9.48 16.97 -6.08
N LEU A 468 -9.11 15.69 -6.10
CA LEU A 468 -10.04 14.59 -5.89
C LEU A 468 -10.46 14.50 -4.42
N ARG A 469 -9.50 14.68 -3.51
CA ARG A 469 -9.75 14.79 -2.07
C ARG A 469 -10.76 15.89 -1.78
N GLN A 470 -10.64 17.05 -2.44
CA GLN A 470 -11.57 18.16 -2.25
C GLN A 470 -13.01 17.79 -2.66
N ARG A 471 -13.17 17.19 -3.84
CA ARG A 471 -14.47 16.72 -4.37
C ARG A 471 -15.13 15.69 -3.46
N ILE A 472 -14.36 14.70 -2.98
CA ILE A 472 -14.84 13.63 -2.10
C ILE A 472 -15.21 14.16 -0.72
N LEU A 473 -14.42 15.08 -0.15
CA LEU A 473 -14.57 15.47 1.26
C LEU A 473 -15.49 16.66 1.52
N TYR A 474 -15.69 17.54 0.53
CA TYR A 474 -16.32 18.85 0.77
C TYR A 474 -17.41 19.23 -0.24
N GLU A 475 -17.44 18.62 -1.42
CA GLU A 475 -18.36 19.02 -2.49
C GLU A 475 -19.52 18.04 -2.68
N ASP A 476 -19.53 16.91 -1.95
CA ASP A 476 -20.48 15.79 -2.13
C ASP A 476 -20.53 15.28 -3.60
N GLU A 477 -19.48 15.56 -4.39
CA GLU A 477 -19.34 15.19 -5.79
C GLU A 477 -18.32 14.05 -5.95
N ASN A 478 -18.52 12.94 -5.21
CA ASN A 478 -17.64 11.78 -5.29
C ASN A 478 -17.82 11.04 -6.63
N PRO A 479 -16.82 11.03 -7.53
CA PRO A 479 -16.94 10.38 -8.85
C PRO A 479 -17.22 8.89 -8.74
N PHE A 480 -16.74 8.23 -7.69
CA PHE A 480 -16.89 6.79 -7.50
C PHE A 480 -18.32 6.37 -7.13
N LEU A 481 -19.19 7.34 -6.82
CA LEU A 481 -20.62 7.12 -6.53
C LEU A 481 -21.52 7.38 -7.75
N ALA A 482 -20.95 7.62 -8.93
CA ALA A 482 -21.72 7.88 -10.13
C ALA A 482 -22.64 6.69 -10.48
N GLU A 483 -23.88 6.98 -10.89
CA GLU A 483 -24.95 5.99 -11.12
C GLU A 483 -24.61 4.96 -12.22
N GLN A 484 -23.65 5.28 -13.07
CA GLN A 484 -23.18 4.42 -14.15
C GLN A 484 -22.40 3.20 -13.64
N PHE A 485 -21.80 3.27 -12.44
CA PHE A 485 -20.99 2.18 -11.90
C PHE A 485 -21.86 1.12 -11.22
N ALA A 486 -21.90 -0.09 -11.79
CA ALA A 486 -22.67 -1.22 -11.29
C ALA A 486 -21.75 -2.38 -10.89
N GLN A 487 -21.94 -2.95 -9.70
CA GLN A 487 -21.21 -4.14 -9.27
C GLN A 487 -21.74 -5.40 -9.98
N VAL A 488 -20.84 -6.30 -10.35
CA VAL A 488 -21.18 -7.69 -10.74
C VAL A 488 -20.97 -8.60 -9.53
N ASP A 489 -22.05 -9.15 -8.97
CA ASP A 489 -22.03 -10.04 -7.80
C ASP A 489 -22.78 -11.37 -8.03
N GLY A 490 -23.68 -11.44 -9.02
CA GLY A 490 -24.47 -12.64 -9.36
C GLY A 490 -23.72 -13.76 -10.09
N GLY A 491 -22.39 -13.71 -10.16
CA GLY A 491 -21.57 -14.73 -10.82
C GLY A 491 -21.89 -14.89 -12.32
N ASP A 492 -21.75 -16.10 -12.85
CA ASP A 492 -21.89 -16.34 -14.30
C ASP A 492 -23.33 -16.17 -14.83
N GLU A 493 -24.36 -16.19 -13.97
CA GLU A 493 -25.73 -15.90 -14.38
C GLU A 493 -25.87 -14.42 -14.77
N MET A 494 -25.50 -13.52 -13.84
CA MET A 494 -25.51 -12.08 -14.10
C MET A 494 -24.59 -11.68 -15.26
N ARG A 495 -23.43 -12.34 -15.41
CA ARG A 495 -22.55 -12.08 -16.57
C ARG A 495 -23.22 -12.39 -17.91
N ARG A 496 -24.04 -13.45 -17.98
CA ARG A 496 -24.79 -13.79 -19.20
C ARG A 496 -25.91 -12.79 -19.47
N ASP A 497 -26.63 -12.39 -18.43
CA ASP A 497 -27.68 -11.37 -18.57
C ASP A 497 -27.07 -10.06 -19.12
N ILE A 498 -25.93 -9.63 -18.56
CA ILE A 498 -25.19 -8.46 -19.04
C ILE A 498 -24.78 -8.64 -20.50
N THR A 499 -24.37 -9.84 -20.95
CA THR A 499 -23.98 -10.05 -22.35
C THR A 499 -25.14 -9.88 -23.34
N ASP A 500 -26.37 -10.15 -22.92
CA ASP A 500 -27.57 -10.01 -23.75
C ASP A 500 -28.19 -8.59 -23.69
N ASP A 501 -27.72 -7.73 -22.78
CA ASP A 501 -28.18 -6.34 -22.59
C ASP A 501 -27.53 -5.33 -23.57
N GLU A 502 -27.91 -4.06 -23.43
CA GLU A 502 -27.41 -2.90 -24.18
C GLU A 502 -25.87 -2.74 -24.12
N PRO A 503 -25.25 -1.93 -25.00
CA PRO A 503 -23.82 -1.64 -24.98
C PRO A 503 -23.35 -1.16 -23.60
N ALA A 504 -22.23 -1.72 -23.14
CA ALA A 504 -21.71 -1.45 -21.81
C ALA A 504 -20.17 -1.55 -21.78
N ILE A 505 -19.58 -0.96 -20.76
CA ILE A 505 -18.16 -1.10 -20.43
C ILE A 505 -18.04 -2.07 -19.25
N ILE A 506 -17.11 -3.01 -19.35
CA ILE A 506 -16.85 -4.02 -18.32
C ILE A 506 -15.41 -3.86 -17.85
N LEU A 507 -15.22 -3.33 -16.63
CA LEU A 507 -13.93 -3.31 -15.95
C LEU A 507 -13.85 -4.54 -15.05
N THR A 508 -12.88 -5.41 -15.30
CA THR A 508 -12.79 -6.72 -14.63
C THR A 508 -11.36 -7.08 -14.23
N THR A 509 -11.23 -7.87 -13.17
CA THR A 509 -9.96 -8.51 -12.79
C THR A 509 -9.74 -9.84 -13.51
N SER A 510 -8.50 -10.32 -13.70
CA SER A 510 -7.22 -9.65 -13.42
C SER A 510 -6.65 -8.90 -14.63
N GLY A 511 -5.90 -7.81 -14.39
CA GLY A 511 -5.41 -6.91 -15.44
C GLY A 511 -4.43 -7.49 -16.45
N MET A 512 -3.84 -8.66 -16.16
CA MET A 512 -2.97 -9.39 -17.09
C MET A 512 -3.59 -10.69 -17.62
N VAL A 513 -4.89 -10.88 -17.38
CA VAL A 513 -5.64 -12.06 -17.84
C VAL A 513 -5.00 -13.36 -17.33
N THR A 514 -4.59 -13.39 -16.06
CA THR A 514 -3.96 -14.57 -15.46
C THR A 514 -4.95 -15.52 -14.82
N GLY A 515 -6.15 -15.03 -14.49
CA GLY A 515 -7.21 -15.78 -13.82
C GLY A 515 -8.37 -14.86 -13.44
N GLY A 516 -9.32 -15.40 -12.69
CA GLY A 516 -10.47 -14.63 -12.18
C GLY A 516 -11.57 -14.33 -13.23
N PRO A 517 -12.45 -13.35 -12.95
CA PRO A 517 -13.66 -13.10 -13.73
C PRO A 517 -13.45 -12.79 -15.22
N VAL A 518 -12.32 -12.17 -15.59
CA VAL A 518 -11.96 -11.91 -16.99
C VAL A 518 -11.99 -13.17 -17.86
N MET A 519 -11.71 -14.34 -17.29
CA MET A 519 -11.78 -15.61 -18.01
C MET A 519 -13.22 -15.97 -18.40
N SER A 520 -14.20 -15.67 -17.54
CA SER A 520 -15.62 -15.85 -17.88
C SER A 520 -16.05 -14.86 -18.96
N TRP A 521 -15.62 -13.60 -18.87
CA TRP A 521 -15.91 -12.59 -19.89
C TRP A 521 -15.35 -12.94 -21.26
N LEU A 522 -14.12 -13.46 -21.33
CA LEU A 522 -13.54 -13.90 -22.60
C LEU A 522 -14.33 -15.06 -23.23
N ARG A 523 -14.91 -15.97 -22.44
CA ARG A 523 -15.81 -17.02 -22.98
C ARG A 523 -17.09 -16.45 -23.56
N LEU A 524 -17.67 -15.45 -22.89
CA LEU A 524 -18.97 -14.89 -23.27
C LEU A 524 -18.86 -13.89 -24.44
N LEU A 525 -17.83 -13.05 -24.43
CA LEU A 525 -17.69 -11.93 -25.37
C LEU A 525 -16.68 -12.17 -26.49
N GLY A 526 -15.71 -13.08 -26.29
CA GLY A 526 -14.53 -13.17 -27.14
C GLY A 526 -14.81 -13.53 -28.61
N SER A 527 -15.84 -14.33 -28.87
CA SER A 527 -16.18 -14.80 -30.22
C SER A 527 -17.04 -13.84 -31.05
N ASP A 528 -17.45 -12.72 -30.47
CA ASP A 528 -18.24 -11.69 -31.14
C ASP A 528 -17.32 -10.56 -31.65
N PRO A 529 -17.28 -10.30 -32.96
CA PRO A 529 -16.42 -9.27 -33.55
C PRO A 529 -16.85 -7.82 -33.28
N ASP A 530 -18.06 -7.59 -32.79
CA ASP A 530 -18.54 -6.24 -32.48
C ASP A 530 -18.02 -5.76 -31.11
N ASN A 531 -17.63 -6.70 -30.24
CA ASN A 531 -16.98 -6.41 -28.97
C ASN A 531 -15.52 -5.98 -29.16
N THR A 532 -14.99 -5.22 -28.19
CA THR A 532 -13.58 -4.80 -28.17
C THR A 532 -12.96 -4.98 -26.79
N MET A 533 -11.77 -5.55 -26.74
CA MET A 533 -10.95 -5.69 -25.55
C MET A 533 -9.87 -4.61 -25.56
N VAL A 534 -9.71 -3.89 -24.45
CA VAL A 534 -8.76 -2.78 -24.35
C VAL A 534 -7.76 -3.05 -23.24
N PHE A 535 -6.48 -3.20 -23.60
CA PHE A 535 -5.38 -3.23 -22.63
C PHE A 535 -4.95 -1.82 -22.28
N VAL A 536 -4.89 -1.52 -20.98
CA VAL A 536 -4.59 -0.16 -20.45
C VAL A 536 -3.30 -0.10 -19.61
N GLY A 537 -2.55 -1.19 -19.55
CA GLY A 537 -1.34 -1.29 -18.74
C GLY A 537 -0.42 -2.42 -19.18
N TYR A 538 0.77 -2.45 -18.59
CA TYR A 538 1.80 -3.44 -18.92
C TYR A 538 1.30 -4.87 -18.82
N GLN A 539 1.68 -5.70 -19.78
CA GLN A 539 1.37 -7.13 -19.84
C GLN A 539 2.67 -7.91 -19.71
N ALA A 540 2.90 -8.53 -18.55
CA ALA A 540 4.15 -9.25 -18.28
C ALA A 540 4.34 -10.45 -19.20
N GLU A 541 5.59 -10.75 -19.56
CA GLU A 541 5.92 -11.95 -20.33
C GLU A 541 5.45 -13.22 -19.61
N GLY A 542 4.89 -14.16 -20.38
CA GLY A 542 4.32 -15.41 -19.85
C GLY A 542 2.82 -15.34 -19.54
N THR A 543 2.21 -14.15 -19.47
CA THR A 543 0.77 -13.99 -19.22
C THR A 543 -0.08 -14.23 -20.47
N LEU A 544 -1.34 -14.63 -20.31
CA LEU A 544 -2.29 -14.75 -21.42
C LEU A 544 -2.62 -13.39 -22.02
N GLY A 545 -2.67 -12.32 -21.20
CA GLY A 545 -2.86 -10.96 -21.68
C GLY A 545 -1.78 -10.55 -22.69
N ARG A 546 -0.51 -10.87 -22.40
CA ARG A 546 0.61 -10.63 -23.33
C ARG A 546 0.50 -11.45 -24.62
N GLN A 547 -0.03 -12.67 -24.55
CA GLN A 547 -0.27 -13.51 -25.73
C GLN A 547 -1.36 -12.93 -26.63
N ILE A 548 -2.50 -12.52 -26.05
CA ILE A 548 -3.62 -11.89 -26.76
C ILE A 548 -3.15 -10.57 -27.39
N GLN A 549 -2.42 -9.73 -26.64
CA GLN A 549 -1.87 -8.47 -27.13
C GLN A 549 -0.95 -8.65 -28.36
N ARG A 550 -0.28 -9.81 -28.49
CA ARG A 550 0.57 -10.15 -29.65
C ARG A 550 -0.21 -10.72 -30.83
N GLY A 551 -1.52 -10.79 -30.75
CA GLY A 551 -2.41 -11.27 -31.82
C GLY A 551 -2.72 -12.77 -31.75
N GLN A 552 -2.60 -13.41 -30.58
CA GLN A 552 -3.11 -14.77 -30.41
C GLN A 552 -4.64 -14.77 -30.41
N ASP A 553 -5.23 -15.44 -31.38
CA ASP A 553 -6.66 -15.47 -31.68
C ASP A 553 -7.35 -16.78 -31.25
N GLU A 554 -6.59 -17.80 -30.85
CA GLU A 554 -7.10 -19.00 -30.18
C GLU A 554 -6.53 -19.11 -28.76
N ILE A 555 -7.40 -19.10 -27.77
CA ILE A 555 -7.04 -19.30 -26.37
C ILE A 555 -7.68 -20.57 -25.83
N THR A 556 -6.96 -21.25 -24.94
CA THR A 556 -7.46 -22.44 -24.25
C THR A 556 -7.73 -22.07 -22.81
N LEU A 557 -9.00 -22.11 -22.41
CA LEU A 557 -9.43 -21.81 -21.06
C LEU A 557 -9.69 -23.12 -20.31
N GLY A 558 -9.04 -23.29 -19.15
CA GLY A 558 -9.30 -24.45 -18.28
C GLY A 558 -10.71 -24.39 -17.69
N ASP A 559 -11.45 -25.49 -17.72
CA ASP A 559 -12.75 -25.58 -17.05
C ASP A 559 -12.54 -25.85 -15.55
N THR A 560 -13.05 -24.97 -14.68
CA THR A 560 -13.06 -25.16 -13.22
C THR A 560 -14.05 -26.24 -12.77
N SER A 561 -14.90 -26.75 -13.66
CA SER A 561 -15.96 -27.71 -13.36
C SER A 561 -15.83 -29.06 -14.09
N GLY A 562 -14.80 -29.28 -14.92
CA GLY A 562 -14.68 -30.49 -15.74
C GLY A 562 -13.33 -30.71 -16.42
N PRO A 563 -13.06 -31.93 -16.94
CA PRO A 563 -11.76 -32.30 -17.52
C PRO A 563 -11.54 -31.82 -18.97
N ARG A 564 -12.35 -30.88 -19.48
CA ARG A 564 -12.26 -30.40 -20.86
C ARG A 564 -11.88 -28.92 -20.89
N ALA A 565 -10.66 -28.65 -21.31
CA ALA A 565 -10.26 -27.31 -21.68
C ALA A 565 -11.11 -26.83 -22.88
N GLU A 566 -11.70 -25.65 -22.76
CA GLU A 566 -12.50 -25.02 -23.79
C GLU A 566 -11.60 -24.17 -24.69
N ARG A 567 -11.77 -24.29 -26.01
CA ARG A 567 -11.08 -23.42 -26.96
C ARG A 567 -12.00 -22.28 -27.33
N VAL A 568 -11.56 -21.05 -27.07
CA VAL A 568 -12.26 -19.84 -27.46
C VAL A 568 -11.51 -19.20 -28.62
N SER A 569 -12.24 -18.92 -29.71
CA SER A 569 -11.73 -18.11 -30.82
C SER A 569 -12.05 -16.65 -30.52
N LEU A 570 -11.01 -15.83 -30.37
CA LEU A 570 -11.09 -14.39 -30.15
C LEU A 570 -11.26 -13.69 -31.50
N LYS A 571 -12.49 -13.25 -31.77
CA LYS A 571 -12.84 -12.44 -32.95
C LYS A 571 -13.07 -10.97 -32.59
N MET A 572 -13.27 -10.67 -31.31
CA MET A 572 -13.40 -9.32 -30.79
C MET A 572 -12.18 -8.46 -31.16
N GLY A 573 -12.37 -7.16 -31.31
CA GLY A 573 -11.27 -6.20 -31.47
C GLY A 573 -10.33 -6.26 -30.27
N VAL A 574 -9.02 -6.08 -30.49
CA VAL A 574 -8.02 -5.99 -29.42
C VAL A 574 -7.24 -4.71 -29.64
N GLU A 575 -7.42 -3.76 -28.74
CA GLU A 575 -6.74 -2.47 -28.75
C GLU A 575 -5.83 -2.33 -27.54
N THR A 576 -4.74 -1.58 -27.68
CA THR A 576 -3.87 -1.20 -26.56
C THR A 576 -3.85 0.31 -26.45
N VAL A 577 -4.23 0.82 -25.28
CA VAL A 577 -4.18 2.24 -24.96
C VAL A 577 -3.11 2.45 -23.91
N ASP A 578 -1.92 2.77 -24.40
CA ASP A 578 -0.77 3.12 -23.56
C ASP A 578 -0.98 4.51 -22.95
N GLY A 579 -0.60 4.72 -21.69
CA GLY A 579 -0.67 6.02 -20.98
C GLY A 579 -1.59 6.03 -19.75
N PHE A 580 -2.21 4.90 -19.43
CA PHE A 580 -2.87 4.71 -18.14
C PHE A 580 -2.05 3.85 -17.18
N SER A 581 -0.82 3.47 -17.50
CA SER A 581 0.00 2.62 -16.63
C SER A 581 0.24 3.27 -15.27
N GLY A 582 0.42 2.45 -14.23
CA GLY A 582 0.85 2.94 -12.91
C GLY A 582 2.34 3.12 -12.78
N HIS A 583 3.10 2.68 -13.77
CA HIS A 583 4.55 2.82 -13.77
C HIS A 583 4.94 4.05 -14.58
N ALA A 584 5.97 4.73 -14.09
CA ALA A 584 6.69 5.74 -14.82
C ALA A 584 7.21 5.12 -16.12
N ASP A 585 6.91 5.79 -17.23
CA ASP A 585 7.47 5.43 -18.52
C ASP A 585 8.98 5.72 -18.55
N ARG A 586 9.61 5.44 -19.70
CA ARG A 586 11.03 5.67 -19.88
C ARG A 586 11.46 7.10 -19.53
N GLN A 587 10.69 8.10 -19.97
CA GLN A 587 10.99 9.50 -19.66
C GLN A 587 10.79 9.82 -18.18
N GLY A 588 9.72 9.30 -17.57
CA GLY A 588 9.42 9.45 -16.16
C GLY A 588 10.54 8.90 -15.27
N LEU A 589 11.06 7.70 -15.58
CA LEU A 589 12.17 7.07 -14.85
C LEU A 589 13.46 7.90 -14.96
N GLU A 590 13.81 8.36 -16.17
CA GLU A 590 14.98 9.23 -16.36
C GLU A 590 14.81 10.57 -15.65
N SER A 591 13.63 11.18 -15.71
CA SER A 591 13.32 12.46 -15.06
C SER A 591 13.35 12.35 -13.54
N PHE A 592 12.83 11.25 -12.99
CA PHE A 592 12.86 10.97 -11.55
C PHE A 592 14.30 10.98 -11.03
N VAL A 593 15.21 10.34 -11.76
CA VAL A 593 16.65 10.30 -11.42
C VAL A 593 17.34 11.64 -11.67
N GLU A 594 17.05 12.30 -12.80
CA GLU A 594 17.68 13.57 -13.18
C GLU A 594 17.40 14.69 -12.16
N THR A 595 16.17 14.73 -11.66
CA THR A 595 15.69 15.76 -10.73
C THR A 595 15.79 15.37 -9.26
N MET A 596 16.21 14.14 -8.96
CA MET A 596 16.36 13.66 -7.58
C MET A 596 17.38 14.49 -6.81
N HIS A 597 17.01 14.87 -5.59
CA HIS A 597 17.86 15.64 -4.68
C HIS A 597 17.96 14.96 -3.30
N PRO A 598 19.18 14.77 -2.75
CA PRO A 598 20.44 14.85 -3.47
C PRO A 598 20.54 13.72 -4.49
N ARG A 599 21.46 13.90 -5.42
CA ARG A 599 21.71 12.92 -6.46
C ARG A 599 22.39 11.66 -5.89
N PRO A 600 21.89 10.44 -6.15
CA PRO A 600 22.49 9.23 -5.61
C PRO A 600 23.82 8.91 -6.29
N GLU A 601 24.73 8.29 -5.55
CA GLU A 601 26.03 7.85 -6.07
C GLU A 601 25.90 6.57 -6.91
N LYS A 602 24.95 5.70 -6.55
CA LYS A 602 24.71 4.40 -7.18
C LYS A 602 23.24 4.18 -7.46
N ILE A 603 22.93 3.53 -8.57
CA ILE A 603 21.57 3.08 -8.90
C ILE A 603 21.58 1.58 -9.19
N LEU A 604 20.63 0.86 -8.61
CA LEU A 604 20.34 -0.54 -8.92
C LEU A 604 19.01 -0.59 -9.69
N CYS A 605 19.06 -0.88 -10.98
CA CYS A 605 17.89 -1.06 -11.83
C CYS A 605 17.31 -2.47 -11.63
N VAL A 606 16.13 -2.57 -11.04
CA VAL A 606 15.39 -3.81 -10.72
C VAL A 606 13.98 -3.75 -11.32
N HIS A 607 13.10 -4.71 -11.03
CA HIS A 607 11.68 -4.70 -11.40
C HIS A 607 11.44 -4.35 -12.88
N GLY A 608 11.87 -5.24 -13.76
CA GLY A 608 11.80 -5.04 -15.21
C GLY A 608 12.53 -6.15 -15.93
N ASP A 609 12.13 -6.44 -17.16
CA ASP A 609 12.76 -7.48 -17.97
C ASP A 609 14.28 -7.24 -18.12
N GLU A 610 15.05 -8.29 -18.41
CA GLU A 610 16.50 -8.20 -18.56
C GLU A 610 16.93 -7.10 -19.56
N SER A 611 16.18 -6.94 -20.66
CA SER A 611 16.42 -5.87 -21.61
C SER A 611 16.14 -4.49 -21.04
N SER A 612 15.03 -4.31 -20.31
CA SER A 612 14.59 -3.02 -19.78
C SER A 612 15.54 -2.53 -18.69
N THR A 613 15.89 -3.39 -17.73
CA THR A 613 16.87 -3.08 -16.67
C THR A 613 18.25 -2.72 -17.25
N ASN A 614 18.72 -3.45 -18.27
CA ASN A 614 20.00 -3.16 -18.93
C ASN A 614 19.98 -1.84 -19.71
N GLN A 615 18.91 -1.58 -20.46
CA GLN A 615 18.78 -0.37 -21.27
C GLN A 615 18.60 0.89 -20.41
N LEU A 616 17.89 0.80 -19.28
CA LEU A 616 17.80 1.91 -18.32
C LEU A 616 19.15 2.16 -17.66
N SER A 617 19.77 1.12 -17.11
CA SER A 617 21.10 1.21 -16.50
C SER A 617 22.14 1.84 -17.43
N SER A 618 22.16 1.41 -18.70
CA SER A 618 23.09 1.93 -19.72
C SER A 618 22.85 3.42 -20.02
N ALA A 619 21.60 3.85 -20.09
CA ALA A 619 21.31 5.24 -20.39
C ALA A 619 21.51 6.17 -19.20
N LEU A 620 21.19 5.73 -17.98
CA LEU A 620 21.50 6.51 -16.78
C LEU A 620 23.02 6.71 -16.64
N TYR A 621 23.82 5.70 -17.01
CA TYR A 621 25.26 5.85 -17.11
C TYR A 621 25.69 6.82 -18.22
N GLN A 622 25.15 6.69 -19.44
CA GLN A 622 25.55 7.50 -20.59
C GLN A 622 25.11 8.97 -20.51
N ASN A 623 23.86 9.21 -20.12
CA ASN A 623 23.22 10.52 -20.12
C ASN A 623 23.60 11.32 -18.87
N PHE A 624 23.73 10.65 -17.73
CA PHE A 624 23.93 11.31 -16.46
C PHE A 624 25.31 11.02 -15.85
N ASN A 625 26.11 10.05 -16.32
CA ASN A 625 27.38 9.65 -15.69
C ASN A 625 27.19 9.11 -14.26
N MET A 626 26.12 8.32 -14.06
CA MET A 626 25.81 7.66 -12.78
C MET A 626 26.32 6.24 -12.74
N ARG A 627 26.80 5.78 -11.58
CA ARG A 627 27.22 4.39 -11.41
C ARG A 627 25.98 3.51 -11.28
N THR A 628 25.62 2.81 -12.34
CA THR A 628 24.45 1.95 -12.38
C THR A 628 24.82 0.47 -12.37
N HIS A 629 23.92 -0.35 -11.86
CA HIS A 629 24.03 -1.81 -11.80
C HIS A 629 22.67 -2.42 -12.15
N ASN A 630 22.67 -3.57 -12.82
CA ASN A 630 21.49 -4.39 -13.08
C ASN A 630 21.72 -5.78 -12.48
N PRO A 631 21.43 -5.95 -11.17
CA PRO A 631 21.78 -7.15 -10.42
C PRO A 631 21.10 -8.40 -10.98
N LYS A 632 21.59 -9.57 -10.59
CA LYS A 632 20.86 -10.85 -10.73
C LYS A 632 20.35 -11.29 -9.37
N ASN A 633 19.25 -12.06 -9.36
CA ASN A 633 18.79 -12.72 -8.14
C ASN A 633 19.93 -13.51 -7.48
N LEU A 634 19.97 -13.49 -6.14
CA LEU A 634 20.99 -14.07 -5.26
C LEU A 634 22.34 -13.33 -5.26
N GLU A 635 22.47 -12.20 -5.96
CA GLU A 635 23.64 -11.34 -5.79
C GLU A 635 23.51 -10.48 -4.54
N THR A 636 24.65 -10.25 -3.88
CA THR A 636 24.77 -9.36 -2.71
C THR A 636 25.73 -8.23 -3.02
N PHE A 637 25.27 -6.99 -2.84
CA PHE A 637 26.02 -5.77 -3.07
C PHE A 637 26.44 -5.17 -1.75
N ARG A 638 27.74 -4.97 -1.55
CA ARG A 638 28.24 -4.14 -0.45
C ARG A 638 28.11 -2.67 -0.84
N LEU A 639 27.28 -1.93 -0.10
CA LEU A 639 26.97 -0.53 -0.35
C LEU A 639 27.95 0.41 0.34
N SER A 640 28.39 0.07 1.56
CA SER A 640 29.40 0.80 2.35
C SER A 640 30.55 -0.08 2.80
#